data_AF-J9G820-F1
#
_entry.id   AF-J9G820-F1
#
_cell.length_a   1.000
_cell.length_b   1.000
_cell.length_c   1.000
_cell.angle_alpha   90.00
_cell.angle_beta   90.00
_cell.angle_gamma   90.00
#
_symmetry.space_group_name_H-M   'P 1'
#
loop_
_entity.id
_entity.type
_entity.pdbx_description
1 polymer ?
#
loop_
_entity_poly.entity_id
_entity_poly.type
_entity_poly.pdbx_seq_one_letter_code
_entity_poly.pdbx_strand_id
1 'polypeptide(L)'
;MIVAPHEQSIDSRDRTLCIDVTANVPFEVNEDADWVKVIKNENGKVYLYIYTNYYNESRSTTVTFTNAEKKLSHELKLTQGADESVNYIPTDTQIKPVSASDNNHQGGHDISKTYDGDIYSIYHSDFYKNYISKENPAVLTYEFKDVEQIDYINYCPRINGGSNGNFGEVEVYVKTAGDEDFKLYNKYDWKKSSSIRTINFENGLKNPTAIQFKVYSGHSDKGEEQQFASCAEMQFCVKTSAEDDYSIFTNDLYYELKKGITEADIEKLDDPFAKSLGYQLLKGDYETKYRVAEYPCFLSYYTLSNMLKAPGKLYDQIEGVTGINIPAHSKTAVIVRGIPDNVPVQLKVVAWYTGRIGGNFDGGNPNTTTYTLRNGVNVIDYQYDYDGLAYISYYADENPEKYENIKVHFVNGEINGYLSPEKSNEEMHAICKNAKNRCMDLYGKKVHQIWEAKGLHSYCRAVDGKLGYRQFMNTIDSLIAWEHRSLGLEKYNRVPKNHTMAYVNYTYYMFQGSFGVSFHMDQQSRVLNCKNIIEKDNDAIWGLSHEWGHQHQMHPHFCWSGMSEVTNNMQSYYNIMKMGFRESDKINGWPTARKHFLQDEGYSTGTKTSNSRRLAYNARHKYSHSKDLFNLFEAMKDSVIKPIAEDKTKGVSYAEVGVNEILCPLIMLHNYFTENGKPDFMPDWYEALRQSDSPEGSKIEKQSGIDKYEILARCQNGNLNNGLKELREKYPNSCWVTEEYITENKCDQNDNAVPFIMNFVRKVSRLSGYNLFPYFEQWGYLRQVAVEIGDYGTKYYAMTQKMYDEFKADMDELVKNGEIQEMPEGLVEKISNSPDWFQLRPIIAN
;
A
#
# COMPACT_ATOMS: atom_id res chain seq x y z
N MET A 1 -31.26 0.33 -57.68
CA MET A 1 -31.32 -0.35 -56.36
C MET A 1 -30.68 0.60 -55.37
N ILE A 2 -31.35 0.88 -54.26
CA ILE A 2 -30.83 1.69 -53.15
C ILE A 2 -31.11 0.91 -51.88
N VAL A 3 -30.08 0.72 -51.06
CA VAL A 3 -30.15 0.09 -49.74
C VAL A 3 -29.98 1.21 -48.73
N ALA A 4 -30.96 1.42 -47.85
CA ALA A 4 -30.88 2.39 -46.78
C ALA A 4 -31.35 1.73 -45.47
N PRO A 5 -30.58 1.84 -44.38
CA PRO A 5 -29.27 2.51 -44.25
C PRO A 5 -28.11 1.71 -44.87
N HIS A 6 -26.93 2.35 -45.03
CA HIS A 6 -25.67 1.71 -45.47
C HIS A 6 -24.82 1.18 -44.30
N GLU A 7 -25.14 1.60 -43.08
CA GLU A 7 -24.52 1.16 -41.84
C GLU A 7 -25.61 1.03 -40.78
N GLN A 8 -25.59 -0.05 -40.02
CA GLN A 8 -26.54 -0.31 -38.95
C GLN A 8 -25.81 -0.89 -37.74
N SER A 9 -26.08 -0.33 -36.56
CA SER A 9 -25.69 -0.90 -35.28
C SER A 9 -26.92 -1.41 -34.53
N ILE A 10 -26.79 -2.54 -33.85
CA ILE A 10 -27.85 -3.18 -33.06
C ILE A 10 -27.31 -3.72 -31.73
N ASP A 11 -28.20 -3.99 -30.78
CA ASP A 11 -27.86 -4.60 -29.50
C ASP A 11 -27.38 -6.06 -29.67
N SER A 12 -26.60 -6.57 -28.72
CA SER A 12 -26.11 -7.94 -28.72
C SER A 12 -27.22 -8.98 -28.74
N ARG A 13 -28.41 -8.66 -28.23
CA ARG A 13 -29.58 -9.54 -28.14
C ARG A 13 -30.59 -9.33 -29.26
N ASP A 14 -30.43 -8.30 -30.09
CA ASP A 14 -31.35 -8.04 -31.20
C ASP A 14 -31.30 -9.18 -32.23
N ARG A 15 -32.47 -9.74 -32.55
CA ARG A 15 -32.57 -10.98 -33.34
C ARG A 15 -33.07 -10.79 -34.76
N THR A 16 -33.69 -9.66 -35.07
CA THR A 16 -34.30 -9.45 -36.39
C THR A 16 -34.14 -7.99 -36.80
N LEU A 17 -33.57 -7.77 -37.99
CA LEU A 17 -33.57 -6.46 -38.66
C LEU A 17 -34.39 -6.56 -39.95
N CYS A 18 -35.30 -5.62 -40.16
CA CYS A 18 -36.04 -5.49 -41.42
C CYS A 18 -35.41 -4.35 -42.24
N ILE A 19 -35.00 -4.66 -43.48
CA ILE A 19 -34.42 -3.68 -44.40
C ILE A 19 -35.39 -3.47 -45.55
N ASP A 20 -35.78 -2.21 -45.74
CA ASP A 20 -36.55 -1.77 -46.89
C ASP A 20 -35.62 -1.47 -48.07
N VAL A 21 -35.61 -2.37 -49.04
CA VAL A 21 -34.80 -2.21 -50.26
C VAL A 21 -35.64 -1.58 -51.36
N THR A 22 -35.28 -0.37 -51.81
CA THR A 22 -35.93 0.26 -52.96
C THR A 22 -35.23 -0.18 -54.24
N ALA A 23 -35.80 -1.16 -54.94
CA ALA A 23 -35.23 -1.70 -56.18
C ALA A 23 -36.24 -1.69 -57.32
N ASN A 24 -35.82 -1.13 -58.47
CA ASN A 24 -36.51 -1.23 -59.76
C ASN A 24 -35.93 -2.35 -60.64
N VAL A 25 -35.07 -3.19 -60.08
CA VAL A 25 -34.40 -4.33 -60.71
C VAL A 25 -34.40 -5.50 -59.71
N PRO A 26 -34.41 -6.77 -60.18
CA PRO A 26 -34.22 -7.91 -59.28
C PRO A 26 -32.84 -7.83 -58.60
N PHE A 27 -32.65 -8.46 -57.46
CA PHE A 27 -31.37 -8.46 -56.75
C PHE A 27 -31.22 -9.71 -55.90
N GLU A 28 -29.99 -10.16 -55.68
CA GLU A 28 -29.63 -11.18 -54.70
C GLU A 28 -29.01 -10.53 -53.47
N VAL A 29 -29.16 -11.18 -52.32
CA VAL A 29 -28.55 -10.75 -51.05
C VAL A 29 -27.62 -11.85 -50.59
N ASN A 30 -26.38 -11.49 -50.27
CA ASN A 30 -25.38 -12.40 -49.76
C ASN A 30 -24.87 -11.91 -48.41
N GLU A 31 -24.71 -12.83 -47.47
CA GLU A 31 -24.09 -12.64 -46.17
C GLU A 31 -22.68 -13.25 -46.12
N ASP A 32 -21.76 -12.57 -45.45
CA ASP A 32 -20.38 -13.04 -45.24
C ASP A 32 -20.15 -13.59 -43.81
N ALA A 33 -21.22 -13.79 -43.04
CA ALA A 33 -21.16 -14.19 -41.63
C ALA A 33 -22.15 -15.30 -41.29
N ASP A 34 -21.69 -16.30 -40.54
CA ASP A 34 -22.48 -17.42 -40.02
C ASP A 34 -23.51 -17.02 -38.95
N TRP A 35 -23.35 -15.83 -38.35
CA TRP A 35 -24.26 -15.26 -37.37
C TRP A 35 -25.38 -14.37 -37.97
N VAL A 36 -25.44 -14.25 -39.30
CA VAL A 36 -26.53 -13.57 -40.03
C VAL A 36 -27.18 -14.56 -40.99
N LYS A 37 -28.51 -14.59 -41.02
CA LYS A 37 -29.29 -15.36 -41.99
C LYS A 37 -30.26 -14.46 -42.71
N VAL A 38 -30.21 -14.46 -44.04
CA VAL A 38 -31.07 -13.60 -44.86
C VAL A 38 -32.35 -14.34 -45.26
N ILE A 39 -33.49 -13.67 -45.12
CA ILE A 39 -34.76 -14.10 -45.72
C ILE A 39 -35.31 -12.96 -46.59
N LYS A 40 -35.43 -13.22 -47.89
CA LYS A 40 -36.02 -12.29 -48.85
C LYS A 40 -37.47 -12.70 -49.15
N ASN A 41 -38.42 -11.82 -48.87
CA ASN A 41 -39.82 -12.03 -49.18
C ASN A 41 -40.18 -11.52 -50.58
N GLU A 42 -41.28 -12.05 -51.14
CA GLU A 42 -41.77 -11.71 -52.49
C GLU A 42 -42.05 -10.21 -52.70
N ASN A 43 -42.34 -9.47 -51.62
CA ASN A 43 -42.63 -8.03 -51.64
C ASN A 43 -41.37 -7.14 -51.67
N GLY A 44 -40.17 -7.70 -51.81
CA GLY A 44 -38.90 -6.95 -51.84
C GLY A 44 -38.34 -6.55 -50.47
N LYS A 45 -39.01 -6.92 -49.37
CA LYS A 45 -38.49 -6.79 -48.01
C LYS A 45 -37.44 -7.85 -47.70
N VAL A 46 -36.36 -7.44 -47.05
CA VAL A 46 -35.27 -8.31 -46.63
C VAL A 46 -35.23 -8.34 -45.11
N TYR A 47 -35.32 -9.53 -44.53
CA TYR A 47 -35.18 -9.75 -43.09
C TYR A 47 -33.82 -10.38 -42.83
N LEU A 48 -33.04 -9.76 -41.95
CA LEU A 48 -31.83 -10.34 -41.41
C LEU A 48 -32.18 -10.95 -40.04
N TYR A 49 -32.06 -12.27 -39.93
CA TYR A 49 -32.09 -12.97 -38.65
C TYR A 49 -30.68 -13.00 -38.10
N ILE A 50 -30.52 -12.52 -36.89
CA ILE A 50 -29.23 -12.24 -36.29
C ILE A 50 -29.15 -13.08 -35.02
N TYR A 51 -28.10 -13.91 -34.91
CA TYR A 51 -27.86 -14.66 -33.69
C TYR A 51 -27.40 -13.71 -32.58
N THR A 52 -27.72 -14.04 -31.32
CA THR A 52 -27.24 -13.25 -30.18
C THR A 52 -25.71 -13.25 -30.14
N ASN A 53 -25.11 -12.12 -29.80
CA ASN A 53 -23.69 -12.04 -29.49
C ASN A 53 -23.50 -12.27 -27.99
N TYR A 54 -22.93 -13.42 -27.62
CA TYR A 54 -22.64 -13.76 -26.23
C TYR A 54 -21.20 -13.39 -25.81
N TYR A 55 -20.45 -12.66 -26.64
CA TYR A 55 -19.06 -12.33 -26.37
C TYR A 55 -18.90 -10.84 -26.03
N ASN A 56 -17.90 -10.54 -25.21
CA ASN A 56 -17.59 -9.20 -24.71
C ASN A 56 -16.97 -8.26 -25.77
N GLU A 57 -16.85 -8.68 -27.01
CA GLU A 57 -16.39 -7.86 -28.13
C GLU A 57 -17.53 -7.68 -29.14
N SER A 58 -17.64 -6.47 -29.70
CA SER A 58 -18.58 -6.21 -30.80
C SER A 58 -18.13 -6.93 -32.06
N ARG A 59 -19.07 -7.39 -32.87
CA ARG A 59 -18.80 -8.06 -34.16
C ARG A 59 -19.41 -7.31 -35.32
N SER A 60 -18.75 -7.35 -36.47
CA SER A 60 -19.23 -6.68 -37.68
C SER A 60 -19.14 -7.58 -38.91
N THR A 61 -20.08 -7.41 -39.83
CA THR A 61 -20.08 -8.08 -41.14
C THR A 61 -20.62 -7.13 -42.22
N THR A 62 -20.48 -7.53 -43.48
CA THR A 62 -21.06 -6.84 -44.62
C THR A 62 -22.13 -7.72 -45.25
N VAL A 63 -23.32 -7.14 -45.47
CA VAL A 63 -24.39 -7.77 -46.26
C VAL A 63 -24.43 -7.10 -47.63
N THR A 64 -24.27 -7.90 -48.69
CA THR A 64 -24.08 -7.39 -50.05
C THR A 64 -25.30 -7.67 -50.91
N PHE A 65 -25.82 -6.62 -51.54
CA PHE A 65 -26.96 -6.64 -52.44
C PHE A 65 -26.47 -6.50 -53.87
N THR A 66 -26.72 -7.49 -54.73
CA THR A 66 -26.14 -7.54 -56.08
C THR A 66 -27.18 -7.75 -57.18
N ASN A 67 -26.97 -7.12 -58.33
CA ASN A 67 -27.63 -7.49 -59.59
C ASN A 67 -26.53 -7.67 -60.65
N ALA A 68 -26.32 -8.93 -61.05
CA ALA A 68 -25.26 -9.29 -62.00
C ALA A 68 -25.51 -8.72 -63.41
N GLU A 69 -26.76 -8.72 -63.90
CA GLU A 69 -27.12 -8.25 -65.25
C GLU A 69 -26.83 -6.76 -65.46
N LYS A 70 -27.07 -5.95 -64.43
CA LYS A 70 -26.90 -4.49 -64.43
C LYS A 70 -25.57 -4.05 -63.81
N LYS A 71 -24.75 -4.98 -63.34
CA LYS A 71 -23.48 -4.72 -62.64
C LYS A 71 -23.64 -3.74 -61.46
N LEU A 72 -24.70 -3.93 -60.67
CA LEU A 72 -24.97 -3.12 -59.47
C LEU A 72 -24.57 -3.90 -58.21
N SER A 73 -23.91 -3.23 -57.27
CA SER A 73 -23.56 -3.76 -55.95
C SER A 73 -23.77 -2.66 -54.90
N HIS A 74 -24.40 -3.02 -53.78
CA HIS A 74 -24.54 -2.15 -52.61
C HIS A 74 -24.26 -2.96 -51.34
N GLU A 75 -23.68 -2.30 -50.35
CA GLU A 75 -23.27 -2.92 -49.09
C GLU A 75 -24.03 -2.28 -47.92
N LEU A 76 -24.40 -3.12 -46.96
CA LEU A 76 -24.78 -2.73 -45.61
C LEU A 76 -23.70 -3.24 -44.65
N LYS A 77 -23.03 -2.34 -43.93
CA LYS A 77 -22.20 -2.69 -42.79
C LYS A 77 -23.10 -2.91 -41.57
N LEU A 78 -23.10 -4.11 -41.03
CA LEU A 78 -23.87 -4.47 -39.85
C LEU A 78 -22.90 -4.70 -38.68
N THR A 79 -23.08 -3.94 -37.61
CA THR A 79 -22.35 -4.11 -36.34
C THR A 79 -23.32 -4.53 -35.25
N GLN A 80 -23.02 -5.62 -34.56
CA GLN A 80 -23.74 -6.06 -33.38
C GLN A 80 -22.87 -5.79 -32.14
N GLY A 81 -23.47 -5.17 -31.13
CA GLY A 81 -22.80 -4.82 -29.86
C GLY A 81 -22.25 -6.03 -29.12
N ALA A 82 -21.37 -5.76 -28.15
CA ALA A 82 -20.84 -6.75 -27.20
C ALA A 82 -21.93 -7.24 -26.23
N ASP A 83 -21.72 -8.39 -25.61
CA ASP A 83 -22.62 -8.92 -24.58
C ASP A 83 -22.75 -7.95 -23.40
N GLU A 84 -23.98 -7.50 -23.17
CA GLU A 84 -24.34 -6.61 -22.07
C GLU A 84 -25.17 -7.35 -21.00
N SER A 85 -25.17 -8.68 -21.01
CA SER A 85 -25.93 -9.51 -20.07
C SER A 85 -25.65 -9.18 -18.59
N VAL A 86 -24.44 -8.70 -18.28
CA VAL A 86 -24.04 -8.21 -16.94
C VAL A 86 -24.93 -7.08 -16.41
N ASN A 87 -25.52 -6.27 -17.29
CA ASN A 87 -26.44 -5.19 -16.90
C ASN A 87 -27.79 -5.71 -16.39
N TYR A 88 -28.09 -6.99 -16.59
CA TYR A 88 -29.34 -7.64 -16.23
C TYR A 88 -29.19 -8.60 -15.04
N ILE A 89 -28.00 -8.70 -14.43
CA ILE A 89 -27.81 -9.50 -13.22
C ILE A 89 -28.74 -8.93 -12.13
N PRO A 90 -29.65 -9.73 -11.58
CA PRO A 90 -30.52 -9.27 -10.51
C PRO A 90 -29.68 -8.85 -9.30
N THR A 91 -29.75 -7.59 -8.92
CA THR A 91 -29.08 -7.09 -7.71
C THR A 91 -29.91 -7.42 -6.48
N ASP A 92 -29.26 -7.65 -5.35
CA ASP A 92 -29.95 -7.79 -4.05
C ASP A 92 -30.81 -6.55 -3.78
N THR A 93 -32.00 -6.77 -3.23
CA THR A 93 -32.93 -5.67 -2.93
C THR A 93 -32.55 -5.06 -1.59
N GLN A 94 -32.16 -3.77 -1.56
CA GLN A 94 -31.98 -3.03 -0.31
C GLN A 94 -33.34 -2.54 0.21
N ILE A 95 -33.70 -3.00 1.40
CA ILE A 95 -34.87 -2.57 2.15
C ILE A 95 -34.52 -1.30 2.92
N LYS A 96 -35.21 -0.20 2.62
CA LYS A 96 -35.08 1.03 3.39
C LYS A 96 -35.94 0.94 4.66
N PRO A 97 -35.40 1.29 5.84
CA PRO A 97 -36.21 1.43 7.04
C PRO A 97 -37.24 2.56 6.84
N VAL A 98 -38.43 2.40 7.44
CA VAL A 98 -39.49 3.43 7.36
C VAL A 98 -39.19 4.62 8.26
N SER A 99 -38.40 4.40 9.31
CA SER A 99 -37.86 5.44 10.18
C SER A 99 -36.66 4.88 10.94
N ALA A 100 -35.80 5.76 11.46
CA ALA A 100 -34.72 5.38 12.36
C ALA A 100 -34.56 6.43 13.47
N SER A 101 -33.97 6.02 14.59
CA SER A 101 -33.67 6.90 15.72
C SER A 101 -32.31 6.57 16.34
N ASP A 102 -31.61 7.61 16.79
CA ASP A 102 -30.39 7.52 17.59
C ASP A 102 -30.56 8.18 18.96
N ASN A 103 -29.74 7.78 19.93
CA ASN A 103 -29.71 8.39 21.27
C ASN A 103 -28.75 9.60 21.36
N ASN A 104 -27.85 9.78 20.38
CA ASN A 104 -26.84 10.83 20.36
C ASN A 104 -26.26 11.00 18.95
N HIS A 105 -26.06 12.25 18.52
CA HIS A 105 -25.36 12.59 17.29
C HIS A 105 -24.70 13.96 17.36
N GLN A 106 -23.73 14.17 16.46
CA GLN A 106 -23.20 15.48 16.11
C GLN A 106 -24.21 16.21 15.21
N GLY A 107 -24.40 17.51 15.42
CA GLY A 107 -25.30 18.32 14.60
C GLY A 107 -25.00 18.18 13.10
N GLY A 108 -26.02 17.80 12.31
CA GLY A 108 -25.93 17.54 10.86
C GLY A 108 -25.53 16.11 10.48
N HIS A 109 -25.24 15.25 11.45
CA HIS A 109 -24.79 13.86 11.29
C HIS A 109 -25.67 12.89 12.07
N ASP A 110 -26.99 13.07 12.02
CA ASP A 110 -27.97 12.19 12.66
C ASP A 110 -28.13 10.86 11.90
N ILE A 111 -28.86 9.90 12.49
CA ILE A 111 -29.01 8.55 11.92
C ILE A 111 -29.66 8.54 10.52
N SER A 112 -30.37 9.59 10.08
CA SER A 112 -30.95 9.62 8.73
C SER A 112 -29.91 9.48 7.62
N LYS A 113 -28.65 9.79 7.92
CA LYS A 113 -27.50 9.66 7.01
C LYS A 113 -27.12 8.22 6.71
N THR A 114 -27.52 7.25 7.54
CA THR A 114 -27.10 5.86 7.37
C THR A 114 -27.96 5.05 6.41
N TYR A 115 -28.96 5.65 5.77
CA TYR A 115 -29.84 4.96 4.82
C TYR A 115 -30.34 5.89 3.70
N ASP A 116 -29.59 6.96 3.42
CA ASP A 116 -29.94 7.92 2.37
C ASP A 116 -29.42 7.52 0.98
N GLY A 117 -28.52 6.53 0.92
CA GLY A 117 -27.88 6.02 -0.29
C GLY A 117 -26.57 6.74 -0.63
N ASP A 118 -26.07 7.62 0.24
CA ASP A 118 -24.85 8.40 0.03
C ASP A 118 -23.76 8.02 1.04
N ILE A 119 -22.79 7.21 0.57
CA ILE A 119 -21.64 6.77 1.37
C ILE A 119 -20.69 7.91 1.82
N TYR A 120 -20.85 9.13 1.30
CA TYR A 120 -20.10 10.31 1.75
C TYR A 120 -20.82 11.08 2.86
N SER A 121 -22.10 10.81 3.06
CA SER A 121 -22.89 11.25 4.22
C SER A 121 -22.63 10.27 5.38
N ILE A 122 -22.62 10.76 6.62
CA ILE A 122 -22.36 9.91 7.79
C ILE A 122 -23.22 10.30 8.98
N TYR A 123 -23.67 9.28 9.73
CA TYR A 123 -23.95 9.40 11.15
C TYR A 123 -22.63 9.53 11.90
N HIS A 124 -22.60 10.39 12.92
CA HIS A 124 -21.51 10.48 13.87
C HIS A 124 -22.04 10.86 15.25
N SER A 125 -21.60 10.18 16.31
CA SER A 125 -21.92 10.53 17.70
C SER A 125 -21.33 11.91 18.07
N ASP A 126 -21.88 12.60 19.07
CA ASP A 126 -21.45 13.97 19.47
C ASP A 126 -19.93 14.06 19.74
N PHE A 127 -19.28 15.13 19.22
CA PHE A 127 -17.83 15.35 19.34
C PHE A 127 -17.37 15.93 20.68
N TYR A 128 -18.27 16.54 21.44
CA TYR A 128 -17.98 17.40 22.58
C TYR A 128 -18.45 16.82 23.91
N LYS A 129 -19.47 15.98 23.91
CA LYS A 129 -20.07 15.39 25.12
C LYS A 129 -20.69 14.02 24.82
N ASN A 130 -20.95 13.24 25.87
CA ASN A 130 -21.57 11.92 25.77
C ASN A 130 -20.80 10.95 24.86
N TYR A 131 -19.47 10.91 25.01
CA TYR A 131 -18.61 9.93 24.36
C TYR A 131 -19.14 8.52 24.61
N ILE A 132 -18.97 7.65 23.61
CA ILE A 132 -19.46 6.28 23.75
C ILE A 132 -18.58 5.52 24.75
N SER A 133 -19.21 4.69 25.57
CA SER A 133 -18.52 3.78 26.50
C SER A 133 -19.37 2.54 26.75
N LYS A 134 -18.86 1.60 27.57
CA LYS A 134 -19.64 0.44 28.00
C LYS A 134 -20.90 0.83 28.77
N GLU A 135 -20.85 1.93 29.51
CA GLU A 135 -21.94 2.48 30.32
C GLU A 135 -22.85 3.44 29.52
N ASN A 136 -22.34 4.00 28.42
CA ASN A 136 -23.05 4.95 27.57
C ASN A 136 -22.87 4.59 26.06
N PRO A 137 -23.47 3.49 25.57
CA PRO A 137 -23.33 3.11 24.17
C PRO A 137 -24.06 4.06 23.23
N ALA A 138 -23.60 4.17 21.98
CA ALA A 138 -24.45 4.71 20.91
C ALA A 138 -25.51 3.66 20.56
N VAL A 139 -26.77 4.09 20.47
CA VAL A 139 -27.91 3.23 20.18
C VAL A 139 -28.55 3.71 18.89
N LEU A 140 -28.56 2.84 17.87
CA LEU A 140 -29.14 3.10 16.56
C LEU A 140 -30.27 2.12 16.32
N THR A 141 -31.50 2.60 16.15
CA THR A 141 -32.69 1.76 15.96
C THR A 141 -33.32 2.05 14.60
N TYR A 142 -33.53 1.00 13.81
CA TYR A 142 -34.12 1.04 12.47
C TYR A 142 -35.45 0.30 12.49
N GLU A 143 -36.52 0.97 12.07
CA GLU A 143 -37.88 0.44 12.08
C GLU A 143 -38.32 0.06 10.67
N PHE A 144 -39.07 -1.03 10.56
CA PHE A 144 -39.54 -1.62 9.31
C PHE A 144 -41.04 -1.86 9.35
N LYS A 145 -41.68 -1.81 8.18
CA LYS A 145 -43.10 -2.06 8.03
C LYS A 145 -43.33 -2.91 6.79
N ASP A 146 -44.14 -3.95 6.91
CA ASP A 146 -44.55 -4.83 5.80
C ASP A 146 -43.35 -5.45 5.05
N VAL A 147 -42.24 -5.72 5.76
CA VAL A 147 -41.05 -6.39 5.24
C VAL A 147 -41.13 -7.88 5.55
N GLU A 148 -41.17 -8.73 4.53
CA GLU A 148 -41.27 -10.18 4.73
C GLU A 148 -39.96 -10.78 5.27
N GLN A 149 -38.82 -10.24 4.82
CA GLN A 149 -37.51 -10.81 5.10
C GLN A 149 -36.38 -9.79 4.96
N ILE A 150 -35.31 -9.97 5.75
CA ILE A 150 -33.98 -9.39 5.55
C ILE A 150 -32.96 -10.52 5.64
N ASP A 151 -32.11 -10.72 4.63
CA ASP A 151 -31.13 -11.80 4.60
C ASP A 151 -29.79 -11.43 5.21
N TYR A 152 -29.38 -10.17 5.06
CA TYR A 152 -28.15 -9.69 5.65
C TYR A 152 -28.18 -8.18 5.86
N ILE A 153 -27.23 -7.71 6.68
CA ILE A 153 -26.99 -6.29 6.93
C ILE A 153 -25.54 -5.97 6.62
N ASN A 154 -25.27 -4.88 5.91
CA ASN A 154 -23.95 -4.29 5.82
C ASN A 154 -23.85 -3.04 6.68
N TYR A 155 -22.93 -3.04 7.64
CA TYR A 155 -22.39 -1.82 8.23
C TYR A 155 -21.27 -1.29 7.34
N CYS A 156 -21.45 -0.09 6.80
CA CYS A 156 -20.46 0.62 6.02
C CYS A 156 -19.82 1.71 6.89
N PRO A 157 -18.53 1.57 7.27
CA PRO A 157 -17.80 2.62 7.98
C PRO A 157 -17.64 3.88 7.12
N ARG A 158 -17.28 4.98 7.77
CA ARG A 158 -16.96 6.22 7.07
C ARG A 158 -15.80 6.01 6.09
N ILE A 159 -15.89 6.66 4.94
CA ILE A 159 -14.80 6.69 3.93
C ILE A 159 -14.10 8.05 3.87
N ASN A 160 -14.73 9.09 4.41
CA ASN A 160 -14.19 10.45 4.44
C ASN A 160 -13.40 10.70 5.74
N GLY A 161 -12.17 11.20 5.66
CA GLY A 161 -11.47 11.77 6.81
C GLY A 161 -11.01 10.79 7.91
N GLY A 162 -10.70 9.53 7.57
CA GLY A 162 -10.05 8.57 8.49
C GLY A 162 -10.99 7.55 9.11
N SER A 163 -10.59 6.97 10.25
CA SER A 163 -11.31 5.88 10.93
C SER A 163 -12.14 6.33 12.14
N ASN A 164 -12.15 7.61 12.50
CA ASN A 164 -12.81 8.12 13.70
C ASN A 164 -14.30 7.78 13.74
N GLY A 165 -14.69 7.03 14.76
CA GLY A 165 -16.04 6.52 14.95
C GLY A 165 -16.27 5.08 14.46
N ASN A 166 -15.32 4.43 13.79
CA ASN A 166 -15.52 3.05 13.33
C ASN A 166 -15.86 2.12 14.51
N PHE A 167 -16.90 1.32 14.35
CA PHE A 167 -17.44 0.51 15.45
C PHE A 167 -16.44 -0.57 15.90
N GLY A 168 -16.33 -0.75 17.21
CA GLY A 168 -15.58 -1.82 17.89
C GLY A 168 -16.55 -2.90 18.39
N GLU A 169 -16.79 -2.93 19.70
CA GLU A 169 -17.74 -3.82 20.36
C GLU A 169 -19.19 -3.39 20.06
N VAL A 170 -19.99 -4.28 19.48
CA VAL A 170 -21.37 -4.03 19.04
C VAL A 170 -22.28 -5.16 19.49
N GLU A 171 -23.47 -4.83 19.98
CA GLU A 171 -24.57 -5.79 20.13
C GLU A 171 -25.69 -5.46 19.15
N VAL A 172 -26.22 -6.49 18.51
CA VAL A 172 -27.32 -6.37 17.57
C VAL A 172 -28.54 -7.04 18.15
N TYR A 173 -29.65 -6.31 18.19
CA TYR A 173 -30.94 -6.75 18.66
C TYR A 173 -31.95 -6.71 17.52
N VAL A 174 -32.88 -7.65 17.52
CA VAL A 174 -33.95 -7.73 16.52
C VAL A 174 -35.30 -7.79 17.21
N LYS A 175 -36.32 -7.27 16.54
CA LYS A 175 -37.72 -7.39 16.91
C LYS A 175 -38.49 -7.79 15.66
N THR A 176 -39.26 -8.87 15.73
CA THR A 176 -40.08 -9.36 14.62
C THR A 176 -41.57 -9.15 14.90
N ALA A 177 -42.42 -9.33 13.91
CA ALA A 177 -43.87 -9.27 14.08
C ALA A 177 -44.33 -10.25 15.20
N GLY A 178 -45.07 -9.74 16.17
CA GLY A 178 -45.53 -10.49 17.34
C GLY A 178 -44.62 -10.41 18.58
N ASP A 179 -43.41 -9.85 18.46
CA ASP A 179 -42.55 -9.60 19.61
C ASP A 179 -42.95 -8.32 20.35
N GLU A 180 -42.96 -8.37 21.69
CA GLU A 180 -43.16 -7.19 22.54
C GLU A 180 -41.85 -6.41 22.74
N ASP A 181 -40.74 -7.13 22.95
CA ASP A 181 -39.41 -6.59 23.27
C ASP A 181 -38.34 -6.96 22.24
N PHE A 182 -37.25 -6.17 22.22
CA PHE A 182 -36.04 -6.49 21.47
C PHE A 182 -35.34 -7.73 22.03
N LYS A 183 -34.95 -8.66 21.15
CA LYS A 183 -34.16 -9.85 21.51
C LYS A 183 -32.73 -9.68 21.00
N LEU A 184 -31.75 -10.04 21.82
CA LEU A 184 -30.34 -10.04 21.40
C LEU A 184 -30.18 -11.08 20.28
N TYR A 185 -29.74 -10.63 19.11
CA TYR A 185 -29.39 -11.50 18.00
C TYR A 185 -27.96 -12.01 18.16
N ASN A 186 -26.97 -11.11 18.26
CA ASN A 186 -25.57 -11.49 18.43
C ASN A 186 -24.71 -10.34 18.98
N LYS A 187 -23.48 -10.67 19.38
CA LYS A 187 -22.44 -9.72 19.79
C LYS A 187 -21.25 -9.81 18.83
N TYR A 188 -20.65 -8.67 18.54
CA TYR A 188 -19.50 -8.56 17.65
C TYR A 188 -18.42 -7.67 18.25
N ASP A 189 -17.18 -7.89 17.83
CA ASP A 189 -16.10 -6.92 17.96
C ASP A 189 -15.47 -6.72 16.58
N TRP A 190 -15.79 -5.59 15.97
CA TRP A 190 -15.35 -5.22 14.62
C TRP A 190 -13.98 -4.53 14.60
N LYS A 191 -13.31 -4.46 15.75
CA LYS A 191 -11.93 -3.97 15.91
C LYS A 191 -11.72 -2.56 15.38
N LYS A 192 -12.77 -1.74 15.35
CA LYS A 192 -12.69 -0.33 14.92
C LYS A 192 -12.17 -0.19 13.47
N SER A 193 -12.37 -1.24 12.67
CA SER A 193 -11.85 -1.35 11.31
C SER A 193 -12.60 -0.45 10.32
N SER A 194 -11.88 0.10 9.33
CA SER A 194 -12.46 0.87 8.22
C SER A 194 -13.10 0.01 7.13
N SER A 195 -13.36 -1.26 7.42
CA SER A 195 -13.91 -2.19 6.44
C SER A 195 -15.37 -2.50 6.71
N ILE A 196 -16.13 -2.69 5.63
CA ILE A 196 -17.54 -3.08 5.70
C ILE A 196 -17.69 -4.39 6.49
N ARG A 197 -18.73 -4.46 7.33
CA ARG A 197 -19.07 -5.63 8.13
C ARG A 197 -20.43 -6.15 7.74
N THR A 198 -20.50 -7.44 7.42
CA THR A 198 -21.76 -8.09 7.02
C THR A 198 -22.26 -8.99 8.14
N ILE A 199 -23.53 -8.84 8.50
CA ILE A 199 -24.27 -9.75 9.38
C ILE A 199 -25.18 -10.60 8.50
N ASN A 200 -24.96 -11.90 8.42
CA ASN A 200 -25.85 -12.82 7.71
C ASN A 200 -26.90 -13.41 8.65
N PHE A 201 -28.17 -13.38 8.27
CA PHE A 201 -29.24 -14.09 8.95
C PHE A 201 -29.43 -15.47 8.33
N GLU A 202 -29.17 -16.52 9.11
CA GLU A 202 -29.43 -17.90 8.67
C GLU A 202 -30.93 -18.07 8.33
N ASN A 203 -31.24 -18.42 7.08
CA ASN A 203 -32.60 -18.50 6.50
C ASN A 203 -33.37 -17.16 6.39
N GLY A 204 -32.70 -16.03 6.64
CA GLY A 204 -33.27 -14.69 6.63
C GLY A 204 -34.10 -14.35 7.88
N LEU A 205 -33.96 -13.12 8.37
CA LEU A 205 -34.77 -12.56 9.44
C LEU A 205 -36.19 -12.30 8.93
N LYS A 206 -37.16 -13.11 9.37
CA LYS A 206 -38.55 -13.04 8.90
C LYS A 206 -39.36 -11.97 9.63
N ASN A 207 -40.16 -11.22 8.88
CA ASN A 207 -41.08 -10.21 9.37
C ASN A 207 -40.46 -9.23 10.39
N PRO A 208 -39.28 -8.63 10.12
CA PRO A 208 -38.67 -7.68 11.05
C PRO A 208 -39.56 -6.44 11.19
N THR A 209 -39.74 -5.99 12.43
CA THR A 209 -40.38 -4.71 12.76
C THR A 209 -39.35 -3.70 13.23
N ALA A 210 -38.27 -4.13 13.88
CA ALA A 210 -37.15 -3.26 14.23
C ALA A 210 -35.82 -4.01 14.35
N ILE A 211 -34.71 -3.31 14.10
CA ILE A 211 -33.34 -3.79 14.34
C ILE A 211 -32.58 -2.68 15.07
N GLN A 212 -31.93 -3.03 16.17
CA GLN A 212 -31.19 -2.09 17.02
C GLN A 212 -29.73 -2.49 17.16
N PHE A 213 -28.84 -1.52 16.99
CA PHE A 213 -27.41 -1.63 17.25
C PHE A 213 -27.06 -0.87 18.52
N LYS A 214 -26.33 -1.50 19.42
CA LYS A 214 -25.69 -0.84 20.57
C LYS A 214 -24.17 -0.92 20.39
N VAL A 215 -23.53 0.22 20.22
CA VAL A 215 -22.09 0.35 19.98
C VAL A 215 -21.42 0.79 21.27
N TYR A 216 -20.64 -0.11 21.86
CA TYR A 216 -20.01 0.08 23.18
C TYR A 216 -18.57 0.61 23.09
N SER A 217 -17.91 0.44 21.95
CA SER A 217 -16.60 1.02 21.68
C SER A 217 -16.42 1.38 20.21
N GLY A 218 -15.49 2.29 19.94
CA GLY A 218 -15.22 2.77 18.58
C GLY A 218 -13.87 3.48 18.46
N HIS A 219 -13.43 3.73 17.22
CA HIS A 219 -12.15 4.41 16.97
C HIS A 219 -12.19 5.85 17.46
N SER A 220 -11.06 6.33 17.99
CA SER A 220 -10.85 7.72 18.36
C SER A 220 -9.47 8.19 17.92
N ASP A 221 -9.45 9.31 17.19
CA ASP A 221 -8.20 10.01 16.88
C ASP A 221 -7.67 10.81 18.10
N LYS A 222 -8.44 10.87 19.20
CA LYS A 222 -8.12 11.62 20.43
C LYS A 222 -7.76 10.74 21.63
N GLY A 223 -7.69 9.42 21.45
CA GLY A 223 -7.35 8.46 22.49
C GLY A 223 -8.56 7.72 23.10
N GLU A 224 -8.28 6.74 23.96
CA GLU A 224 -9.28 5.76 24.42
C GLU A 224 -10.38 6.33 25.33
N GLU A 225 -10.16 7.49 25.94
CA GLU A 225 -11.12 8.16 26.83
C GLU A 225 -12.24 8.89 26.05
N GLN A 226 -12.07 9.11 24.74
CA GLN A 226 -13.00 9.87 23.91
C GLN A 226 -13.41 9.06 22.68
N GLN A 227 -14.14 7.97 22.89
CA GLN A 227 -14.57 7.11 21.78
C GLN A 227 -15.83 7.65 21.09
N PHE A 228 -15.94 7.34 19.80
CA PHE A 228 -17.04 7.78 18.94
C PHE A 228 -17.66 6.59 18.19
N ALA A 229 -18.89 6.77 17.71
CA ALA A 229 -19.55 5.87 16.76
C ALA A 229 -19.86 6.65 15.46
N SER A 230 -19.51 6.09 14.31
CA SER A 230 -19.85 6.62 12.99
C SER A 230 -20.27 5.52 12.03
N CYS A 231 -21.21 5.85 11.15
CA CYS A 231 -21.73 4.95 10.13
C CYS A 231 -22.02 5.75 8.87
N ALA A 232 -21.44 5.36 7.73
CA ALA A 232 -21.80 5.96 6.45
C ALA A 232 -23.12 5.39 5.95
N GLU A 233 -23.24 4.06 5.94
CA GLU A 233 -24.43 3.37 5.44
C GLU A 233 -24.70 2.12 6.27
N MET A 234 -25.98 1.83 6.49
CA MET A 234 -26.50 0.63 7.11
C MET A 234 -27.49 -0.01 6.15
N GLN A 235 -27.02 -0.99 5.39
CA GLN A 235 -27.77 -1.56 4.28
C GLN A 235 -28.46 -2.85 4.73
N PHE A 236 -29.79 -2.88 4.67
CA PHE A 236 -30.59 -4.07 4.97
C PHE A 236 -30.99 -4.72 3.65
N CYS A 237 -30.58 -5.96 3.40
CA CYS A 237 -30.66 -6.53 2.06
C CYS A 237 -31.40 -7.86 2.04
N VAL A 238 -32.13 -8.10 0.95
CA VAL A 238 -32.72 -9.39 0.56
C VAL A 238 -31.93 -9.93 -0.62
N LYS A 239 -31.44 -11.16 -0.50
CA LYS A 239 -30.73 -11.85 -1.57
C LYS A 239 -31.72 -12.13 -2.69
N THR A 240 -31.33 -11.82 -3.92
CA THR A 240 -32.17 -12.17 -5.07
C THR A 240 -32.08 -13.69 -5.33
N SER A 241 -33.23 -14.36 -5.42
CA SER A 241 -33.33 -15.79 -5.70
C SER A 241 -33.10 -16.03 -7.20
N ALA A 242 -31.84 -16.21 -7.59
CA ALA A 242 -31.45 -16.57 -8.95
C ALA A 242 -31.37 -18.10 -9.17
N GLU A 243 -31.84 -18.93 -8.23
CA GLU A 243 -31.37 -20.33 -8.12
C GLU A 243 -31.75 -21.24 -9.30
N ASP A 244 -32.87 -21.00 -10.00
CA ASP A 244 -33.34 -21.95 -11.03
C ASP A 244 -32.46 -21.93 -12.30
N ASP A 245 -32.15 -20.75 -12.86
CA ASP A 245 -31.37 -20.65 -14.11
C ASP A 245 -29.89 -20.96 -13.92
N TYR A 246 -29.34 -20.71 -12.72
CA TYR A 246 -27.95 -21.03 -12.40
C TYR A 246 -27.76 -22.50 -11.97
N SER A 247 -28.85 -23.28 -11.89
CA SER A 247 -28.79 -24.71 -11.58
C SER A 247 -28.09 -25.55 -12.65
N ILE A 248 -27.83 -24.99 -13.85
CA ILE A 248 -27.11 -25.67 -14.94
C ILE A 248 -25.61 -25.84 -14.66
N PHE A 249 -25.03 -25.10 -13.72
CA PHE A 249 -23.60 -25.13 -13.41
C PHE A 249 -23.25 -26.17 -12.33
N THR A 250 -22.01 -26.68 -12.32
CA THR A 250 -21.56 -27.72 -11.36
C THR A 250 -21.30 -27.18 -9.96
N ASN A 251 -21.04 -25.88 -9.84
CA ASN A 251 -20.61 -25.23 -8.61
C ASN A 251 -21.08 -23.78 -8.57
N ASP A 252 -21.00 -23.18 -7.38
CA ASP A 252 -21.42 -21.82 -7.04
C ASP A 252 -20.50 -20.70 -7.58
N LEU A 253 -19.38 -21.05 -8.24
CA LEU A 253 -18.56 -20.11 -9.01
C LEU A 253 -18.93 -20.10 -10.49
N TYR A 254 -19.83 -20.98 -10.96
CA TYR A 254 -20.39 -20.97 -12.32
C TYR A 254 -19.38 -21.05 -13.48
N TYR A 255 -18.21 -21.68 -13.29
CA TYR A 255 -17.20 -21.82 -14.35
C TYR A 255 -17.26 -23.15 -15.13
N GLU A 256 -18.22 -24.02 -14.84
CA GLU A 256 -18.38 -25.32 -15.49
C GLU A 256 -19.86 -25.75 -15.54
N LEU A 257 -20.29 -26.32 -16.66
CA LEU A 257 -21.64 -26.87 -16.86
C LEU A 257 -21.78 -28.29 -16.32
N LYS A 258 -22.98 -28.62 -15.80
CA LYS A 258 -23.35 -30.00 -15.50
C LYS A 258 -23.32 -30.85 -16.77
N LYS A 259 -23.02 -32.13 -16.61
CA LYS A 259 -22.99 -33.09 -17.72
C LYS A 259 -24.38 -33.21 -18.36
N GLY A 260 -24.43 -33.08 -19.68
CA GLY A 260 -25.65 -33.29 -20.48
C GLY A 260 -26.48 -32.03 -20.74
N ILE A 261 -26.05 -30.85 -20.27
CA ILE A 261 -26.67 -29.58 -20.66
C ILE A 261 -26.52 -29.37 -22.17
N THR A 262 -27.63 -29.04 -22.84
CA THR A 262 -27.68 -28.79 -24.29
C THR A 262 -27.94 -27.32 -24.60
N GLU A 263 -27.71 -26.91 -25.85
CA GLU A 263 -28.04 -25.56 -26.32
C GLU A 263 -29.54 -25.24 -26.14
N ALA A 264 -30.42 -26.23 -26.32
CA ALA A 264 -31.85 -26.11 -26.09
C ALA A 264 -32.24 -25.94 -24.62
N ASP A 265 -31.39 -26.37 -23.67
CA ASP A 265 -31.61 -26.12 -22.24
C ASP A 265 -31.19 -24.70 -21.88
N ILE A 266 -30.08 -24.22 -22.44
CA ILE A 266 -29.60 -22.83 -22.28
C ILE A 266 -30.59 -21.83 -22.89
N GLU A 267 -31.20 -22.14 -24.03
CA GLU A 267 -32.20 -21.26 -24.66
C GLU A 267 -33.43 -21.00 -23.79
N LYS A 268 -33.79 -21.95 -22.90
CA LYS A 268 -34.96 -21.87 -22.01
C LYS A 268 -34.74 -21.01 -20.77
N LEU A 269 -33.50 -20.65 -20.45
CA LEU A 269 -33.20 -19.83 -19.26
C LEU A 269 -33.81 -18.44 -19.40
N ASP A 270 -34.27 -17.85 -18.31
CA ASP A 270 -34.83 -16.49 -18.31
C ASP A 270 -33.75 -15.43 -18.07
N ASP A 271 -32.77 -15.72 -17.22
CA ASP A 271 -31.63 -14.86 -16.88
C ASP A 271 -30.65 -14.75 -18.08
N PRO A 272 -30.49 -13.53 -18.65
CA PRO A 272 -29.61 -13.33 -19.80
C PRO A 272 -28.13 -13.62 -19.51
N PHE A 273 -27.69 -13.42 -18.27
CA PHE A 273 -26.32 -13.60 -17.84
C PHE A 273 -25.97 -15.09 -17.67
N ALA A 274 -26.85 -15.87 -17.03
CA ALA A 274 -26.75 -17.32 -16.96
C ALA A 274 -26.77 -17.94 -18.37
N LYS A 275 -27.60 -17.39 -19.27
CA LYS A 275 -27.66 -17.81 -20.68
C LYS A 275 -26.36 -17.56 -21.45
N SER A 276 -25.81 -16.34 -21.35
CA SER A 276 -24.53 -16.00 -21.97
C SER A 276 -23.39 -16.86 -21.40
N LEU A 277 -23.32 -16.91 -20.07
CA LEU A 277 -22.66 -17.89 -19.22
C LEU A 277 -22.55 -19.28 -19.85
N GLY A 278 -23.70 -19.95 -19.83
CA GLY A 278 -23.82 -21.34 -20.25
C GLY A 278 -23.50 -21.52 -21.72
N TYR A 279 -23.84 -20.56 -22.58
CA TYR A 279 -23.55 -20.65 -24.01
C TYR A 279 -22.04 -20.72 -24.29
N GLN A 280 -21.27 -19.79 -23.72
CA GLN A 280 -19.81 -19.76 -23.90
C GLN A 280 -19.14 -21.02 -23.35
N LEU A 281 -19.56 -21.49 -22.16
CA LEU A 281 -19.07 -22.76 -21.61
C LEU A 281 -19.43 -23.96 -22.48
N LEU A 282 -20.62 -23.99 -23.08
CA LEU A 282 -21.04 -25.08 -23.97
C LEU A 282 -20.25 -25.10 -25.28
N LYS A 283 -19.94 -23.93 -25.87
CA LYS A 283 -19.11 -23.83 -27.07
C LYS A 283 -17.64 -24.15 -26.81
N GLY A 284 -17.19 -24.02 -25.56
CA GLY A 284 -15.86 -24.40 -25.11
C GLY A 284 -14.77 -23.37 -25.41
N ASP A 285 -15.16 -22.13 -25.69
CA ASP A 285 -14.27 -20.99 -25.97
C ASP A 285 -14.08 -20.05 -24.77
N TYR A 286 -14.73 -20.35 -23.64
CA TYR A 286 -14.57 -19.62 -22.40
C TYR A 286 -13.25 -19.97 -21.67
N GLU A 287 -12.27 -19.06 -21.71
CA GLU A 287 -10.99 -19.26 -21.01
C GLU A 287 -11.08 -18.90 -19.52
N THR A 288 -10.96 -19.91 -18.66
CA THR A 288 -10.95 -19.76 -17.20
C THR A 288 -9.61 -19.31 -16.63
N LYS A 289 -8.52 -19.39 -17.41
CA LYS A 289 -7.20 -18.92 -17.02
C LYS A 289 -7.27 -17.43 -16.65
N TYR A 290 -6.74 -17.07 -15.48
CA TYR A 290 -6.85 -15.74 -14.84
C TYR A 290 -8.26 -15.36 -14.35
N ARG A 291 -9.32 -15.71 -15.10
CA ARG A 291 -10.71 -15.43 -14.69
C ARG A 291 -11.08 -16.15 -13.41
N VAL A 292 -10.65 -17.40 -13.23
CA VAL A 292 -10.91 -18.22 -12.03
C VAL A 292 -9.59 -18.47 -11.31
N ALA A 293 -9.45 -17.97 -10.09
CA ALA A 293 -8.23 -18.12 -9.29
C ALA A 293 -8.51 -18.14 -7.78
N GLU A 294 -7.50 -18.56 -7.02
CA GLU A 294 -7.50 -18.54 -5.57
C GLU A 294 -6.55 -17.47 -5.03
N TYR A 295 -6.94 -16.81 -3.95
CA TYR A 295 -6.19 -15.70 -3.36
C TYR A 295 -5.98 -15.96 -1.86
N PRO A 296 -4.71 -16.04 -1.40
CA PRO A 296 -4.40 -16.23 0.01
C PRO A 296 -4.57 -14.94 0.81
N CYS A 297 -4.76 -15.08 2.13
CA CYS A 297 -4.75 -13.95 3.05
C CYS A 297 -3.31 -13.52 3.36
N PHE A 298 -3.05 -12.22 3.36
CA PHE A 298 -1.76 -11.63 3.73
C PHE A 298 -1.82 -10.86 5.05
N LEU A 299 -0.67 -10.60 5.65
CA LEU A 299 -0.61 -9.72 6.81
C LEU A 299 -0.95 -8.30 6.34
N SER A 300 -1.76 -7.59 7.11
CA SER A 300 -2.05 -6.17 6.91
C SER A 300 -0.76 -5.37 6.73
N TYR A 301 -0.66 -4.63 5.64
CA TYR A 301 0.49 -3.79 5.33
C TYR A 301 0.71 -2.68 6.38
N TYR A 302 -0.33 -2.26 7.11
CA TYR A 302 -0.21 -1.38 8.27
C TYR A 302 0.43 -2.08 9.47
N THR A 303 -0.03 -3.30 9.80
CA THR A 303 0.60 -4.10 10.86
C THR A 303 2.05 -4.36 10.53
N LEU A 304 2.36 -4.71 9.29
CA LEU A 304 3.74 -4.94 8.85
C LEU A 304 4.60 -3.68 9.00
N SER A 305 4.11 -2.51 8.55
CA SER A 305 4.80 -1.21 8.72
C SER A 305 5.16 -0.94 10.18
N ASN A 306 4.21 -1.16 11.10
CA ASN A 306 4.41 -1.00 12.53
C ASN A 306 5.41 -2.01 13.11
N MET A 307 5.33 -3.28 12.70
CA MET A 307 6.26 -4.33 13.11
C MET A 307 7.70 -4.04 12.67
N LEU A 308 7.87 -3.47 11.48
CA LEU A 308 9.18 -3.10 10.94
C LEU A 308 9.73 -1.78 11.52
N LYS A 309 8.91 -1.05 12.30
CA LYS A 309 9.19 0.29 12.83
C LYS A 309 9.40 1.33 11.73
N ALA A 310 8.70 1.19 10.60
CA ALA A 310 8.72 2.13 9.50
C ALA A 310 7.32 2.75 9.32
N PRO A 311 6.85 3.58 10.28
CA PRO A 311 5.46 4.02 10.34
C PRO A 311 5.06 4.79 9.07
N GLY A 312 3.92 4.43 8.50
CA GLY A 312 3.41 5.04 7.27
C GLY A 312 4.12 4.61 5.99
N LYS A 313 5.13 3.73 6.08
CA LYS A 313 5.81 3.11 4.95
C LYS A 313 5.22 1.72 4.72
N LEU A 314 4.36 1.62 3.72
CA LEU A 314 3.51 0.45 3.50
C LEU A 314 4.10 -0.45 2.43
N TYR A 315 4.03 -1.76 2.64
CA TYR A 315 4.28 -2.79 1.63
C TYR A 315 3.08 -2.86 0.66
N ASP A 316 3.05 -3.85 -0.22
CA ASP A 316 2.02 -4.02 -1.23
C ASP A 316 0.59 -3.97 -0.64
N GLN A 317 -0.24 -3.15 -1.28
CA GLN A 317 -1.62 -2.86 -0.89
C GLN A 317 -2.63 -3.54 -1.82
N ILE A 318 -2.15 -4.33 -2.78
CA ILE A 318 -2.87 -5.01 -3.87
C ILE A 318 -2.26 -6.39 -4.19
N GLU A 319 -1.83 -7.15 -3.17
CA GLU A 319 -1.16 -8.47 -3.28
C GLU A 319 -1.87 -9.50 -4.20
N GLY A 320 -3.20 -9.49 -4.25
CA GLY A 320 -3.97 -10.44 -5.07
C GLY A 320 -4.01 -10.06 -6.54
N VAL A 321 -2.89 -10.22 -7.25
CA VAL A 321 -2.78 -9.98 -8.71
C VAL A 321 -3.70 -10.91 -9.49
N THR A 322 -4.63 -10.34 -10.26
CA THR A 322 -5.63 -11.11 -11.02
C THR A 322 -5.24 -11.34 -12.48
N GLY A 323 -4.50 -10.39 -13.08
CA GLY A 323 -4.30 -10.33 -14.53
C GLY A 323 -5.56 -9.97 -15.33
N ILE A 324 -6.55 -9.34 -14.70
CA ILE A 324 -7.80 -8.90 -15.34
C ILE A 324 -7.78 -7.38 -15.54
N ASN A 325 -8.04 -6.95 -16.77
CA ASN A 325 -8.34 -5.57 -17.15
C ASN A 325 -9.83 -5.30 -16.95
N ILE A 326 -10.15 -4.16 -16.36
CA ILE A 326 -11.50 -3.61 -16.27
C ILE A 326 -11.52 -2.35 -17.14
N PRO A 327 -12.17 -2.40 -18.33
CA PRO A 327 -12.26 -1.26 -19.23
C PRO A 327 -12.93 -0.05 -18.58
N ALA A 328 -12.53 1.16 -18.97
CA ALA A 328 -13.21 2.39 -18.56
C ALA A 328 -14.72 2.33 -18.82
N HIS A 329 -15.51 2.88 -17.89
CA HIS A 329 -16.99 2.93 -17.96
C HIS A 329 -17.65 1.56 -18.23
N SER A 330 -17.21 0.50 -17.56
CA SER A 330 -17.71 -0.87 -17.76
C SER A 330 -18.24 -1.52 -16.48
N LYS A 331 -19.09 -2.53 -16.65
CA LYS A 331 -19.54 -3.42 -15.56
C LYS A 331 -18.92 -4.80 -15.67
N THR A 332 -18.44 -5.33 -14.55
CA THR A 332 -17.88 -6.67 -14.46
C THR A 332 -18.54 -7.47 -13.35
N ALA A 333 -18.99 -8.68 -13.66
CA ALA A 333 -19.46 -9.64 -12.67
C ALA A 333 -18.29 -10.40 -12.04
N VAL A 334 -18.26 -10.42 -10.71
CA VAL A 334 -17.24 -11.08 -9.90
C VAL A 334 -17.92 -12.00 -8.89
N ILE A 335 -17.74 -13.29 -9.05
CA ILE A 335 -18.32 -14.30 -8.15
C ILE A 335 -17.25 -14.73 -7.15
N VAL A 336 -17.56 -14.68 -5.86
CA VAL A 336 -16.59 -14.99 -4.80
C VAL A 336 -17.09 -16.10 -3.91
N ARG A 337 -16.18 -16.95 -3.44
CA ARG A 337 -16.45 -18.00 -2.47
C ARG A 337 -15.36 -18.07 -1.41
N GLY A 338 -15.77 -18.27 -0.16
CA GLY A 338 -14.88 -18.54 0.96
C GLY A 338 -14.44 -17.32 1.76
N ILE A 339 -15.02 -16.13 1.53
CA ILE A 339 -14.77 -14.95 2.39
C ILE A 339 -15.20 -15.31 3.82
N PRO A 340 -14.31 -15.21 4.82
CA PRO A 340 -14.66 -15.38 6.24
C PRO A 340 -15.51 -14.23 6.76
N ASP A 341 -16.46 -14.50 7.67
CA ASP A 341 -17.37 -13.49 8.21
C ASP A 341 -16.69 -12.29 8.89
N ASN A 342 -15.48 -12.48 9.43
CA ASN A 342 -14.75 -11.48 10.20
C ASN A 342 -13.60 -10.80 9.43
N VAL A 343 -13.31 -11.21 8.19
CA VAL A 343 -12.22 -10.63 7.39
C VAL A 343 -12.79 -9.93 6.15
N PRO A 344 -12.61 -8.61 6.04
CA PRO A 344 -13.07 -7.89 4.88
C PRO A 344 -12.21 -8.24 3.65
N VAL A 345 -12.88 -8.39 2.51
CA VAL A 345 -12.21 -8.58 1.22
C VAL A 345 -12.68 -7.49 0.29
N GLN A 346 -11.73 -6.88 -0.42
CA GLN A 346 -11.99 -5.83 -1.38
C GLN A 346 -11.45 -6.22 -2.76
N LEU A 347 -12.14 -5.76 -3.80
CA LEU A 347 -11.58 -5.60 -5.13
C LEU A 347 -11.09 -4.16 -5.26
N LYS A 348 -9.82 -3.98 -5.59
CA LYS A 348 -9.27 -2.70 -6.03
C LYS A 348 -9.07 -2.72 -7.54
N VAL A 349 -9.57 -1.71 -8.23
CA VAL A 349 -9.33 -1.47 -9.65
C VAL A 349 -8.41 -0.25 -9.74
N VAL A 350 -7.19 -0.44 -10.23
CA VAL A 350 -6.15 0.60 -10.27
C VAL A 350 -5.88 1.03 -11.70
N ALA A 351 -6.23 2.27 -12.04
CA ALA A 351 -5.80 2.93 -13.26
C ALA A 351 -4.41 3.54 -13.05
N TRP A 352 -3.39 2.84 -13.54
CA TRP A 352 -1.99 3.26 -13.46
C TRP A 352 -1.65 4.44 -14.37
N TYR A 353 -2.43 4.65 -15.42
CA TYR A 353 -2.33 5.81 -16.30
C TYR A 353 -3.62 6.61 -16.22
N THR A 354 -3.49 7.91 -15.95
CA THR A 354 -4.62 8.83 -15.72
C THR A 354 -4.65 9.98 -16.73
N GLY A 355 -4.07 9.77 -17.93
CA GLY A 355 -4.15 10.75 -19.02
C GLY A 355 -3.07 11.81 -19.06
N ARG A 356 -2.09 11.76 -18.15
CA ARG A 356 -1.03 12.77 -18.04
C ARG A 356 0.36 12.18 -18.26
N ILE A 357 1.21 12.93 -18.96
CA ILE A 357 2.65 12.68 -19.08
C ILE A 357 3.38 14.02 -18.89
N GLY A 358 4.35 14.09 -17.99
CA GLY A 358 5.10 15.31 -17.66
C GLY A 358 6.37 15.03 -16.86
N GLY A 359 7.12 16.09 -16.51
CA GLY A 359 8.35 16.01 -15.72
C GLY A 359 8.26 16.69 -14.34
N ASN A 360 7.07 17.12 -13.92
CA ASN A 360 6.82 17.78 -12.65
C ASN A 360 5.95 16.91 -11.73
N PHE A 361 6.12 17.06 -10.41
CA PHE A 361 5.27 16.42 -9.42
C PHE A 361 3.90 17.13 -9.32
N ASP A 362 3.02 16.93 -10.29
CA ASP A 362 1.83 17.77 -10.48
C ASP A 362 0.47 17.05 -10.52
N GLY A 363 0.39 15.76 -10.16
CA GLY A 363 -0.89 15.07 -9.96
C GLY A 363 -1.30 14.05 -11.04
N GLY A 364 -0.40 13.15 -11.42
CA GLY A 364 -0.66 11.97 -12.27
C GLY A 364 -0.45 10.66 -11.52
N ASN A 365 -0.81 10.63 -10.24
CA ASN A 365 -0.74 9.41 -9.43
C ASN A 365 -1.76 8.36 -9.93
N PRO A 366 -1.52 7.05 -9.69
CA PRO A 366 -2.50 6.02 -9.97
C PRO A 366 -3.84 6.34 -9.28
N ASN A 367 -4.95 6.14 -9.99
CA ASN A 367 -6.28 6.23 -9.41
C ASN A 367 -6.74 4.85 -8.96
N THR A 368 -7.33 4.74 -7.78
CA THR A 368 -7.82 3.46 -7.23
C THR A 368 -9.30 3.57 -6.89
N THR A 369 -10.10 2.73 -7.52
CA THR A 369 -11.50 2.51 -7.16
C THR A 369 -11.60 1.23 -6.35
N THR A 370 -12.28 1.27 -5.20
CA THR A 370 -12.37 0.15 -4.26
C THR A 370 -13.81 -0.32 -4.11
N TYR A 371 -14.01 -1.63 -4.19
CA TYR A 371 -15.30 -2.29 -4.01
C TYR A 371 -15.18 -3.35 -2.93
N THR A 372 -16.09 -3.38 -1.97
CA THR A 372 -16.18 -4.50 -1.03
C THR A 372 -16.79 -5.70 -1.73
N LEU A 373 -16.20 -6.88 -1.50
CA LEU A 373 -16.71 -8.14 -2.05
C LEU A 373 -17.47 -8.92 -0.97
N ARG A 374 -18.49 -9.65 -1.41
CA ARG A 374 -19.22 -10.66 -0.63
C ARG A 374 -19.18 -12.02 -1.33
N ASN A 375 -19.44 -13.09 -0.57
CA ASN A 375 -19.68 -14.41 -1.16
C ASN A 375 -20.90 -14.35 -2.10
N GLY A 376 -20.82 -15.08 -3.22
CA GLY A 376 -21.78 -15.02 -4.32
C GLY A 376 -21.42 -13.98 -5.38
N VAL A 377 -22.40 -13.58 -6.18
CA VAL A 377 -22.23 -12.65 -7.31
C VAL A 377 -22.08 -11.21 -6.81
N ASN A 378 -21.10 -10.48 -7.34
CA ASN A 378 -20.88 -9.05 -7.16
C ASN A 378 -20.88 -8.38 -8.53
N VAL A 379 -21.51 -7.20 -8.66
CA VAL A 379 -21.44 -6.39 -9.89
C VAL A 379 -20.56 -5.18 -9.62
N ILE A 380 -19.45 -5.11 -10.34
CA ILE A 380 -18.44 -4.06 -10.24
C ILE A 380 -18.71 -3.03 -11.32
N ASP A 381 -19.20 -1.86 -10.93
CA ASP A 381 -19.55 -0.77 -11.84
C ASP A 381 -18.44 0.29 -11.88
N TYR A 382 -17.52 0.17 -12.84
CA TYR A 382 -16.32 0.98 -12.93
C TYR A 382 -16.51 2.19 -13.84
N GLN A 383 -16.69 3.35 -13.21
CA GLN A 383 -17.07 4.61 -13.85
C GLN A 383 -15.90 5.55 -14.16
N TYR A 384 -14.65 5.12 -13.93
CA TYR A 384 -13.48 5.98 -14.17
C TYR A 384 -13.12 6.02 -15.66
N ASP A 385 -12.45 7.09 -16.07
CA ASP A 385 -12.16 7.42 -17.48
C ASP A 385 -11.05 6.59 -18.12
N TYR A 386 -10.30 5.81 -17.33
CA TYR A 386 -9.16 5.03 -17.79
C TYR A 386 -9.26 3.58 -17.30
N ASP A 387 -8.88 2.65 -18.17
CA ASP A 387 -8.79 1.23 -17.87
C ASP A 387 -7.97 0.96 -16.61
N GLY A 388 -8.45 0.03 -15.77
CA GLY A 388 -7.79 -0.36 -14.54
C GLY A 388 -7.45 -1.84 -14.50
N LEU A 389 -6.38 -2.18 -13.78
CA LEU A 389 -6.08 -3.56 -13.42
C LEU A 389 -6.78 -3.92 -12.11
N ALA A 390 -7.36 -5.12 -12.06
CA ALA A 390 -8.09 -5.63 -10.89
C ALA A 390 -7.17 -6.37 -9.92
N TYR A 391 -7.37 -6.15 -8.62
CA TYR A 391 -6.59 -6.77 -7.55
C TYR A 391 -7.48 -7.17 -6.36
N ILE A 392 -7.32 -8.40 -5.88
CA ILE A 392 -7.97 -8.88 -4.67
C ILE A 392 -7.15 -8.44 -3.46
N SER A 393 -7.75 -7.62 -2.62
CA SER A 393 -7.19 -7.15 -1.36
C SER A 393 -7.78 -7.97 -0.21
N TYR A 394 -7.00 -8.94 0.27
CA TYR A 394 -7.39 -9.86 1.34
C TYR A 394 -6.33 -9.89 2.44
N TYR A 395 -6.58 -9.17 3.53
CA TYR A 395 -5.61 -8.96 4.60
C TYR A 395 -6.20 -9.22 5.98
N ALA A 396 -5.36 -9.73 6.88
CA ALA A 396 -5.66 -9.86 8.31
C ALA A 396 -4.57 -9.16 9.14
N ASP A 397 -4.95 -8.56 10.27
CA ASP A 397 -3.99 -7.88 11.15
C ASP A 397 -3.12 -8.87 11.93
N GLU A 398 -3.56 -10.12 12.11
CA GLU A 398 -2.82 -11.15 12.82
C GLU A 398 -3.05 -12.54 12.19
N ASN A 399 -2.00 -13.37 12.20
CA ASN A 399 -2.03 -14.78 11.78
C ASN A 399 -2.79 -15.04 10.46
N PRO A 400 -2.43 -14.34 9.36
CA PRO A 400 -3.14 -14.47 8.08
C PRO A 400 -3.16 -15.91 7.54
N GLU A 401 -2.17 -16.72 7.88
CA GLU A 401 -2.08 -18.14 7.50
C GLU A 401 -3.17 -19.04 8.09
N LYS A 402 -3.99 -18.55 9.04
CA LYS A 402 -5.15 -19.28 9.57
C LYS A 402 -6.37 -19.20 8.67
N TYR A 403 -6.39 -18.27 7.72
CA TYR A 403 -7.51 -18.11 6.81
C TYR A 403 -7.25 -18.88 5.52
N GLU A 404 -8.25 -19.64 5.10
CA GLU A 404 -8.23 -20.36 3.82
C GLU A 404 -8.20 -19.40 2.64
N ASN A 405 -7.71 -19.87 1.49
CA ASN A 405 -7.76 -19.09 0.26
C ASN A 405 -9.21 -18.85 -0.16
N ILE A 406 -9.52 -17.63 -0.61
CA ILE A 406 -10.80 -17.34 -1.26
C ILE A 406 -10.70 -17.66 -2.75
N LYS A 407 -11.82 -18.04 -3.36
CA LYS A 407 -11.91 -18.30 -4.81
C LYS A 407 -12.71 -17.19 -5.48
N VAL A 408 -12.21 -16.69 -6.60
CA VAL A 408 -12.84 -15.59 -7.33
C VAL A 408 -12.96 -15.94 -8.81
N HIS A 409 -14.11 -15.61 -9.39
CA HIS A 409 -14.41 -15.74 -10.82
C HIS A 409 -14.80 -14.39 -11.42
N PHE A 410 -13.94 -13.81 -12.27
CA PHE A 410 -14.23 -12.64 -13.10
C PHE A 410 -14.91 -13.07 -14.40
N VAL A 411 -16.24 -13.02 -14.45
CA VAL A 411 -17.01 -13.68 -15.50
C VAL A 411 -16.81 -13.02 -16.87
N ASN A 412 -16.98 -11.71 -16.96
CA ASN A 412 -16.84 -10.95 -18.20
C ASN A 412 -15.60 -10.02 -18.20
N GLY A 413 -14.68 -10.18 -17.26
CA GLY A 413 -13.46 -9.38 -17.18
C GLY A 413 -12.48 -9.65 -18.33
N GLU A 414 -11.79 -8.63 -18.84
CA GLU A 414 -10.85 -8.83 -19.95
C GLU A 414 -9.52 -9.43 -19.46
N ILE A 415 -9.06 -10.50 -20.09
CA ILE A 415 -7.77 -11.10 -19.71
C ILE A 415 -6.63 -10.21 -20.21
N ASN A 416 -5.89 -9.61 -19.28
CA ASN A 416 -4.59 -8.98 -19.53
C ASN A 416 -3.44 -9.99 -19.38
N GLY A 417 -3.58 -10.90 -18.41
CA GLY A 417 -2.51 -11.73 -17.88
C GLY A 417 -1.58 -10.96 -16.94
N TYR A 418 -0.63 -11.69 -16.35
CA TYR A 418 0.47 -11.13 -15.56
C TYR A 418 1.74 -11.98 -15.74
N LEU A 419 2.90 -11.37 -15.53
CA LEU A 419 4.20 -12.01 -15.63
C LEU A 419 4.63 -12.54 -14.26
N SER A 420 5.37 -13.64 -14.23
CA SER A 420 5.81 -14.25 -12.98
C SER A 420 6.88 -15.33 -13.20
N PRO A 421 7.67 -15.69 -12.18
CA PRO A 421 8.84 -16.55 -12.32
C PRO A 421 8.58 -17.96 -12.87
N GLU A 422 7.38 -18.50 -12.76
CA GLU A 422 7.02 -19.82 -13.29
C GLU A 422 6.83 -19.86 -14.81
N LYS A 423 6.64 -18.70 -15.45
CA LYS A 423 6.46 -18.58 -16.90
C LYS A 423 7.81 -18.54 -17.63
N SER A 424 7.85 -19.00 -18.87
CA SER A 424 8.99 -18.81 -19.77
C SER A 424 9.11 -17.36 -20.26
N ASN A 425 10.29 -16.97 -20.73
CA ASN A 425 10.50 -15.63 -21.27
C ASN A 425 9.65 -15.40 -22.54
N GLU A 426 9.46 -16.44 -23.35
CA GLU A 426 8.67 -16.41 -24.59
C GLU A 426 7.18 -16.24 -24.29
N GLU A 427 6.65 -16.95 -23.29
CA GLU A 427 5.28 -16.77 -22.80
C GLU A 427 5.06 -15.35 -22.28
N MET A 428 5.98 -14.86 -21.44
CA MET A 428 5.89 -13.50 -20.90
C MET A 428 5.96 -12.43 -21.99
N HIS A 429 6.81 -12.64 -23.01
CA HIS A 429 6.89 -11.76 -24.16
C HIS A 429 5.58 -11.71 -24.97
N ALA A 430 4.95 -12.87 -25.15
CA ALA A 430 3.65 -12.98 -25.82
C ALA A 430 2.53 -12.30 -25.00
N ILE A 431 2.53 -12.46 -23.68
CA ILE A 431 1.59 -11.78 -22.78
C ILE A 431 1.72 -10.25 -22.92
N CYS A 432 2.95 -9.70 -22.86
CA CYS A 432 3.14 -8.26 -23.06
C CYS A 432 2.67 -7.76 -24.43
N LYS A 433 2.79 -8.57 -25.48
CA LYS A 433 2.34 -8.21 -26.84
C LYS A 433 0.82 -8.13 -26.94
N ASN A 434 0.12 -9.02 -26.23
CA ASN A 434 -1.33 -9.18 -26.32
C ASN A 434 -2.09 -8.50 -25.17
N ALA A 435 -1.39 -7.78 -24.29
CA ALA A 435 -1.97 -7.08 -23.15
C ALA A 435 -3.08 -6.12 -23.60
N LYS A 436 -4.22 -6.16 -22.90
CA LYS A 436 -5.36 -5.27 -23.12
C LYS A 436 -5.16 -3.93 -22.39
N ASN A 437 -4.54 -3.96 -21.21
CA ASN A 437 -4.18 -2.77 -20.46
C ASN A 437 -2.81 -2.22 -20.91
N ARG A 438 -2.60 -0.91 -20.73
CA ARG A 438 -1.30 -0.24 -20.95
C ARG A 438 -0.21 -0.81 -20.03
N CYS A 439 -0.58 -1.16 -18.81
CA CYS A 439 0.30 -1.68 -17.78
C CYS A 439 0.19 -3.20 -17.62
N MET A 440 1.23 -3.79 -17.05
CA MET A 440 1.38 -5.23 -16.84
C MET A 440 2.03 -5.46 -15.48
N ASP A 441 1.46 -6.38 -14.70
CA ASP A 441 2.03 -6.82 -13.44
C ASP A 441 3.17 -7.83 -13.67
N LEU A 442 4.25 -7.69 -12.91
CA LEU A 442 5.28 -8.70 -12.71
C LEU A 442 5.25 -9.09 -11.24
N TYR A 443 4.75 -10.29 -10.97
CA TYR A 443 4.58 -10.81 -9.63
C TYR A 443 5.77 -11.70 -9.28
N GLY A 444 6.81 -11.08 -8.70
CA GLY A 444 8.03 -11.74 -8.25
C GLY A 444 7.85 -12.53 -6.95
N LYS A 445 8.95 -12.89 -6.30
CA LYS A 445 8.95 -13.53 -4.97
C LYS A 445 9.01 -12.52 -3.81
N LYS A 446 9.47 -11.30 -4.08
CA LYS A 446 9.72 -10.23 -3.10
C LYS A 446 9.16 -8.89 -3.55
N VAL A 447 9.05 -8.68 -4.85
CA VAL A 447 8.57 -7.43 -5.45
C VAL A 447 7.42 -7.69 -6.41
N HIS A 448 6.32 -6.99 -6.18
CA HIS A 448 5.25 -6.80 -7.16
C HIS A 448 5.56 -5.54 -7.97
N GLN A 449 5.76 -5.70 -9.28
CA GLN A 449 6.14 -4.60 -10.16
C GLN A 449 5.06 -4.29 -11.18
N ILE A 450 4.90 -3.01 -11.55
CA ILE A 450 3.95 -2.60 -12.58
C ILE A 450 4.68 -1.72 -13.61
N TRP A 451 4.76 -2.19 -14.85
CA TRP A 451 5.43 -1.46 -15.95
C TRP A 451 4.52 -1.38 -17.17
N GLU A 452 4.85 -0.51 -18.14
CA GLU A 452 4.12 -0.52 -19.40
C GLU A 452 4.38 -1.83 -20.15
N ALA A 453 3.31 -2.50 -20.61
CA ALA A 453 3.40 -3.74 -21.39
C ALA A 453 4.31 -3.55 -22.62
N LYS A 454 4.22 -2.39 -23.27
CA LYS A 454 5.08 -1.99 -24.39
C LYS A 454 6.54 -1.79 -23.97
N GLY A 455 6.79 -1.20 -22.81
CA GLY A 455 8.12 -1.00 -22.25
C GLY A 455 8.81 -2.33 -21.96
N LEU A 456 8.11 -3.25 -21.30
CA LEU A 456 8.55 -4.62 -21.04
C LEU A 456 8.87 -5.38 -22.33
N HIS A 457 7.97 -5.38 -23.31
CA HIS A 457 8.19 -6.03 -24.60
C HIS A 457 9.45 -5.49 -25.31
N SER A 458 9.63 -4.17 -25.29
CA SER A 458 10.71 -3.49 -26.03
C SER A 458 12.07 -3.62 -25.35
N TYR A 459 12.13 -3.51 -24.03
CA TYR A 459 13.38 -3.27 -23.31
C TYR A 459 13.81 -4.39 -22.35
N CYS A 460 12.91 -5.32 -22.00
CA CYS A 460 13.26 -6.38 -21.05
C CYS A 460 14.23 -7.38 -21.67
N ARG A 461 15.53 -7.25 -21.33
CA ARG A 461 16.63 -8.01 -21.92
C ARG A 461 17.57 -8.54 -20.84
N ALA A 462 18.03 -9.77 -21.03
CA ALA A 462 19.05 -10.39 -20.22
C ALA A 462 20.43 -9.74 -20.50
N VAL A 463 21.40 -10.03 -19.64
CA VAL A 463 22.80 -9.57 -19.80
C VAL A 463 23.40 -9.98 -21.16
N ASP A 464 23.05 -11.17 -21.64
CA ASP A 464 23.49 -11.69 -22.95
C ASP A 464 22.74 -11.10 -24.16
N GLY A 465 21.75 -10.23 -23.92
CA GLY A 465 20.96 -9.56 -24.95
C GLY A 465 19.68 -10.29 -25.38
N LYS A 466 19.41 -11.50 -24.88
CA LYS A 466 18.15 -12.23 -25.15
C LYS A 466 17.00 -11.68 -24.31
N LEU A 467 15.79 -12.24 -24.45
CA LEU A 467 14.66 -11.93 -23.59
C LEU A 467 15.01 -12.18 -22.12
N GLY A 468 14.71 -11.21 -21.26
CA GLY A 468 15.30 -11.11 -19.91
C GLY A 468 14.35 -11.19 -18.73
N TYR A 469 13.05 -11.45 -18.92
CA TYR A 469 12.03 -11.30 -17.89
C TYR A 469 12.34 -11.99 -16.57
N ARG A 470 12.73 -13.28 -16.59
CA ARG A 470 13.09 -14.01 -15.35
C ARG A 470 14.32 -13.41 -14.68
N GLN A 471 15.37 -13.10 -15.44
CA GLN A 471 16.58 -12.48 -14.89
C GLN A 471 16.27 -11.10 -14.29
N PHE A 472 15.40 -10.33 -14.93
CA PHE A 472 14.99 -9.01 -14.46
C PHE A 472 14.24 -9.12 -13.12
N MET A 473 13.20 -9.94 -13.03
CA MET A 473 12.46 -10.18 -11.78
C MET A 473 13.39 -10.66 -10.67
N ASN A 474 14.26 -11.63 -10.97
CA ASN A 474 15.23 -12.15 -10.01
C ASN A 474 16.23 -11.09 -9.52
N THR A 475 16.66 -10.20 -10.40
CA THR A 475 17.58 -9.10 -10.05
C THR A 475 16.89 -8.14 -9.09
N ILE A 476 15.65 -7.73 -9.39
CA ILE A 476 14.88 -6.83 -8.54
C ILE A 476 14.52 -7.49 -7.19
N ASP A 477 14.09 -8.74 -7.19
CA ASP A 477 13.85 -9.52 -5.96
C ASP A 477 15.11 -9.64 -5.09
N SER A 478 16.28 -9.72 -5.72
CA SER A 478 17.56 -9.83 -4.99
C SER A 478 17.90 -8.54 -4.24
N LEU A 479 17.58 -7.36 -4.79
CA LEU A 479 17.77 -6.08 -4.09
C LEU A 479 17.02 -6.09 -2.75
N ILE A 480 15.75 -6.48 -2.77
CA ILE A 480 14.93 -6.54 -1.55
C ILE A 480 15.37 -7.67 -0.61
N ALA A 481 15.77 -8.82 -1.15
CA ALA A 481 16.33 -9.89 -0.31
C ALA A 481 17.60 -9.43 0.42
N TRP A 482 18.45 -8.64 -0.23
CA TRP A 482 19.65 -8.06 0.35
C TRP A 482 19.33 -7.01 1.40
N GLU A 483 18.37 -6.12 1.16
CA GLU A 483 17.87 -5.18 2.17
C GLU A 483 17.27 -5.90 3.38
N HIS A 484 16.42 -6.91 3.17
CA HIS A 484 15.86 -7.74 4.25
C HIS A 484 16.95 -8.38 5.11
N ARG A 485 18.06 -8.82 4.51
CA ARG A 485 19.23 -9.33 5.25
C ARG A 485 19.89 -8.22 6.05
N SER A 486 20.17 -7.09 5.40
CA SER A 486 20.80 -5.91 5.99
C SER A 486 20.03 -5.38 7.22
N LEU A 487 18.70 -5.39 7.14
CA LEU A 487 17.77 -4.96 8.19
C LEU A 487 17.60 -5.98 9.34
N GLY A 488 18.23 -7.15 9.22
CA GLY A 488 18.15 -8.26 10.16
C GLY A 488 16.89 -9.12 10.06
N LEU A 489 16.03 -8.89 9.06
CA LEU A 489 14.77 -9.62 8.93
C LEU A 489 15.00 -11.12 8.68
N GLU A 490 16.03 -11.48 7.91
CA GLU A 490 16.42 -12.88 7.70
C GLU A 490 16.92 -13.53 9.00
N LYS A 491 17.89 -12.89 9.67
CA LYS A 491 18.50 -13.39 10.92
C LYS A 491 17.48 -13.60 12.05
N TYR A 492 16.52 -12.69 12.17
CA TYR A 492 15.54 -12.70 13.26
C TYR A 492 14.18 -13.30 12.86
N ASN A 493 14.10 -13.99 11.71
CA ASN A 493 12.89 -14.66 11.22
C ASN A 493 11.67 -13.72 11.11
N ARG A 494 11.89 -12.53 10.53
CA ARG A 494 10.90 -11.46 10.33
C ARG A 494 10.65 -11.16 8.85
N VAL A 495 11.18 -11.97 7.93
CA VAL A 495 10.98 -11.76 6.50
C VAL A 495 9.48 -11.81 6.19
N PRO A 496 8.90 -10.72 5.66
CA PRO A 496 7.48 -10.71 5.34
C PRO A 496 7.18 -11.64 4.16
N LYS A 497 5.97 -12.22 4.17
CA LYS A 497 5.37 -12.84 2.99
C LYS A 497 4.87 -11.79 1.99
N ASN A 498 4.53 -10.61 2.48
CA ASN A 498 4.10 -9.49 1.66
C ASN A 498 5.21 -9.03 0.71
N HIS A 499 4.81 -8.59 -0.48
CA HIS A 499 5.69 -7.98 -1.46
C HIS A 499 5.94 -6.50 -1.12
N THR A 500 7.13 -6.01 -1.48
CA THR A 500 7.31 -4.57 -1.72
C THR A 500 6.84 -4.25 -3.14
N MET A 501 6.66 -2.97 -3.47
CA MET A 501 6.22 -2.59 -4.82
C MET A 501 7.18 -1.66 -5.54
N ALA A 502 7.22 -1.81 -6.86
CA ALA A 502 7.77 -0.85 -7.81
C ALA A 502 6.77 -0.59 -8.94
N TYR A 503 6.64 0.64 -9.42
CA TYR A 503 5.68 0.94 -10.49
C TYR A 503 6.11 2.07 -11.42
N VAL A 504 5.58 2.08 -12.64
CA VAL A 504 5.76 3.16 -13.60
C VAL A 504 4.93 4.38 -13.21
N ASN A 505 5.54 5.57 -13.21
CA ASN A 505 4.87 6.86 -13.10
C ASN A 505 5.04 7.68 -14.39
N TYR A 506 4.24 8.75 -14.50
CA TYR A 506 4.19 9.59 -15.71
C TYR A 506 4.40 11.08 -15.40
N THR A 507 4.96 11.42 -14.23
CA THR A 507 5.04 12.81 -13.77
C THR A 507 6.43 13.23 -13.31
N TYR A 508 7.17 12.40 -12.57
CA TYR A 508 8.46 12.81 -11.99
C TYR A 508 9.48 11.68 -12.07
N TYR A 509 10.76 12.05 -12.16
CA TYR A 509 11.85 11.12 -12.43
C TYR A 509 11.76 9.81 -11.62
N MET A 510 11.83 9.90 -10.29
CA MET A 510 11.73 8.77 -9.37
C MET A 510 11.35 9.30 -8.00
N PHE A 511 10.51 8.55 -7.27
CA PHE A 511 10.12 8.85 -5.89
C PHE A 511 9.41 7.65 -5.25
N GLN A 512 9.42 7.58 -3.92
CA GLN A 512 8.57 6.70 -3.12
C GLN A 512 7.15 7.28 -3.02
N GLY A 513 6.21 6.72 -3.79
CA GLY A 513 4.79 7.07 -3.75
C GLY A 513 3.97 6.13 -2.87
N SER A 514 2.65 6.33 -2.85
CA SER A 514 1.74 5.64 -1.93
C SER A 514 1.80 4.12 -2.01
N PHE A 515 2.02 3.55 -3.19
CA PHE A 515 2.13 2.09 -3.38
C PHE A 515 3.53 1.55 -3.13
N GLY A 516 4.58 2.35 -3.34
CA GLY A 516 5.96 1.90 -3.29
C GLY A 516 6.88 2.79 -4.13
N VAL A 517 7.95 2.21 -4.66
CA VAL A 517 8.93 2.93 -5.48
C VAL A 517 8.36 3.21 -6.87
N SER A 518 8.59 4.39 -7.42
CA SER A 518 8.13 4.71 -8.77
C SER A 518 9.22 5.25 -9.69
N PHE A 519 9.13 4.92 -10.97
CA PHE A 519 10.04 5.40 -12.02
C PHE A 519 9.28 6.01 -13.18
N HIS A 520 9.78 7.13 -13.68
CA HIS A 520 9.20 7.75 -14.85
C HIS A 520 9.27 6.83 -16.07
N MET A 521 8.23 6.84 -16.90
CA MET A 521 8.10 5.96 -18.07
C MET A 521 9.26 6.05 -19.08
N ASP A 522 9.99 7.16 -19.13
CA ASP A 522 11.17 7.31 -20.01
C ASP A 522 12.41 6.59 -19.50
N GLN A 523 12.43 6.18 -18.23
CA GLN A 523 13.52 5.40 -17.64
C GLN A 523 13.37 3.90 -17.90
N GLN A 524 12.28 3.43 -18.51
CA GLN A 524 12.05 2.00 -18.71
C GLN A 524 13.15 1.33 -19.56
N SER A 525 13.72 2.00 -20.57
CA SER A 525 14.84 1.43 -21.34
C SER A 525 16.13 1.30 -20.52
N ARG A 526 16.27 2.14 -19.48
CA ARG A 526 17.39 2.12 -18.55
C ARG A 526 17.23 0.98 -17.54
N VAL A 527 16.07 0.88 -16.89
CA VAL A 527 15.81 -0.02 -15.76
C VAL A 527 15.46 -1.44 -16.18
N LEU A 528 14.67 -1.65 -17.25
CA LEU A 528 14.21 -2.99 -17.65
C LEU A 528 15.30 -3.85 -18.32
N ASN A 529 16.49 -3.30 -18.57
CA ASN A 529 17.59 -4.00 -19.21
C ASN A 529 18.60 -4.51 -18.16
N CYS A 530 18.69 -5.82 -17.98
CA CYS A 530 19.57 -6.44 -17.00
C CYS A 530 21.05 -6.08 -17.20
N LYS A 531 21.51 -5.89 -18.44
CA LYS A 531 22.88 -5.47 -18.70
C LYS A 531 23.19 -4.09 -18.12
N ASN A 532 22.22 -3.18 -18.18
CA ASN A 532 22.40 -1.84 -17.60
C ASN A 532 22.49 -1.94 -16.08
N ILE A 533 21.47 -2.51 -15.43
CA ILE A 533 21.35 -2.50 -13.97
C ILE A 533 22.34 -3.44 -13.26
N ILE A 534 22.85 -4.49 -13.92
CA ILE A 534 23.83 -5.42 -13.33
C ILE A 534 25.27 -5.00 -13.60
N GLU A 535 25.59 -4.47 -14.79
CA GLU A 535 26.99 -4.30 -15.22
C GLU A 535 27.44 -2.85 -15.41
N LYS A 536 26.53 -1.89 -15.60
CA LYS A 536 26.91 -0.56 -16.11
C LYS A 536 26.43 0.62 -15.28
N ASP A 537 25.25 0.52 -14.69
CA ASP A 537 24.52 1.68 -14.18
C ASP A 537 24.32 1.56 -12.66
N ASN A 538 25.38 1.89 -11.93
CA ASN A 538 25.34 1.92 -10.47
C ASN A 538 24.30 2.94 -9.97
N ASP A 539 24.06 4.04 -10.69
CA ASP A 539 23.11 5.07 -10.28
C ASP A 539 21.65 4.56 -10.35
N ALA A 540 21.32 3.70 -11.32
CA ALA A 540 20.00 3.06 -11.38
C ALA A 540 19.76 2.15 -10.16
N ILE A 541 20.76 1.37 -9.74
CA ILE A 541 20.68 0.54 -8.53
C ILE A 541 20.62 1.40 -7.27
N TRP A 542 21.41 2.49 -7.22
CA TRP A 542 21.37 3.43 -6.10
C TRP A 542 19.97 4.03 -5.97
N GLY A 543 19.40 4.51 -7.08
CA GLY A 543 18.08 5.12 -7.13
C GLY A 543 16.97 4.17 -6.67
N LEU A 544 16.89 2.97 -7.25
CA LEU A 544 15.94 1.93 -6.83
C LEU A 544 16.02 1.69 -5.31
N SER A 545 17.23 1.45 -4.82
CA SER A 545 17.48 1.12 -3.42
C SER A 545 17.34 2.32 -2.48
N HIS A 546 17.47 3.55 -2.98
CA HIS A 546 17.29 4.79 -2.22
C HIS A 546 15.81 4.97 -1.86
N GLU A 547 14.93 4.75 -2.84
CA GLU A 547 13.49 4.83 -2.62
C GLU A 547 12.95 3.64 -1.81
N TRP A 548 13.46 2.43 -2.03
CA TRP A 548 13.14 1.29 -1.14
C TRP A 548 13.71 1.48 0.26
N GLY A 549 14.90 2.06 0.36
CA GLY A 549 15.49 2.47 1.63
C GLY A 549 14.57 3.41 2.41
N HIS A 550 13.88 4.35 1.75
CA HIS A 550 12.84 5.18 2.40
C HIS A 550 11.66 4.33 2.91
N GLN A 551 11.30 3.25 2.23
CA GLN A 551 10.25 2.33 2.66
C GLN A 551 10.65 1.56 3.95
N HIS A 552 11.94 1.42 4.25
CA HIS A 552 12.43 0.69 5.44
C HIS A 552 13.06 1.60 6.51
N GLN A 553 12.93 2.92 6.39
CA GLN A 553 13.47 3.85 7.38
C GLN A 553 12.76 3.75 8.73
N MET A 554 13.55 3.59 9.79
CA MET A 554 13.05 3.44 11.15
C MET A 554 12.88 4.80 11.84
N HIS A 555 11.82 5.53 11.49
CA HIS A 555 11.51 6.80 12.15
C HIS A 555 10.99 6.58 13.60
N PRO A 556 11.49 7.32 14.60
CA PRO A 556 12.70 8.18 14.61
C PRO A 556 14.00 7.45 14.99
N HIS A 557 13.94 6.19 15.43
CA HIS A 557 15.05 5.45 16.06
C HIS A 557 16.36 5.42 15.25
N PHE A 558 16.29 5.23 13.94
CA PHE A 558 17.42 5.33 13.01
C PHE A 558 17.15 6.36 11.91
N CYS A 559 16.13 7.19 12.07
CA CYS A 559 15.78 8.25 11.12
C CYS A 559 15.31 9.48 11.90
N TRP A 560 16.19 9.97 12.77
CA TRP A 560 16.00 11.20 13.54
C TRP A 560 16.19 12.43 12.64
N SER A 561 16.01 13.64 13.21
CA SER A 561 16.12 14.90 12.47
C SER A 561 17.40 14.99 11.63
N GLY A 562 17.25 15.23 10.33
CA GLY A 562 18.38 15.37 9.39
C GLY A 562 18.83 14.05 8.76
N MET A 563 18.15 12.94 9.05
CA MET A 563 18.53 11.61 8.55
C MET A 563 17.61 11.06 7.46
N SER A 564 16.54 11.77 7.08
CA SER A 564 15.55 11.26 6.11
C SER A 564 16.15 10.93 4.75
N GLU A 565 17.18 11.67 4.31
CA GLU A 565 17.93 11.39 3.07
C GLU A 565 19.26 10.67 3.31
N VAL A 566 19.49 10.17 4.53
CA VAL A 566 20.76 9.56 4.94
C VAL A 566 20.59 8.08 5.20
N THR A 567 19.70 7.68 6.09
CA THR A 567 19.67 6.27 6.55
C THR A 567 19.06 5.30 5.56
N ASN A 568 18.24 5.77 4.62
CA ASN A 568 17.83 5.01 3.45
C ASN A 568 19.05 4.60 2.59
N ASN A 569 20.05 5.47 2.48
CA ASN A 569 21.26 5.20 1.70
C ASN A 569 22.17 4.11 2.31
N MET A 570 21.91 3.65 3.54
CA MET A 570 22.52 2.41 4.03
C MET A 570 22.14 1.22 3.14
N GLN A 571 20.89 1.17 2.69
CA GLN A 571 20.37 0.14 1.80
C GLN A 571 20.91 0.31 0.37
N SER A 572 20.96 1.56 -0.13
CA SER A 572 21.59 1.87 -1.42
C SER A 572 23.05 1.44 -1.48
N TYR A 573 23.84 1.81 -0.48
CA TYR A 573 25.23 1.37 -0.39
C TYR A 573 25.31 -0.16 -0.34
N TYR A 574 24.52 -0.82 0.52
CA TYR A 574 24.51 -2.28 0.66
C TYR A 574 24.26 -2.97 -0.70
N ASN A 575 23.24 -2.55 -1.43
CA ASN A 575 22.88 -3.15 -2.71
C ASN A 575 23.92 -2.91 -3.80
N ILE A 576 24.53 -1.71 -3.85
CA ILE A 576 25.63 -1.40 -4.79
C ILE A 576 26.84 -2.30 -4.51
N MET A 577 27.17 -2.49 -3.23
CA MET A 577 28.26 -3.37 -2.81
C MET A 577 27.97 -4.83 -3.15
N LYS A 578 26.73 -5.29 -2.95
CA LYS A 578 26.28 -6.63 -3.35
C LYS A 578 26.26 -6.83 -4.86
N MET A 579 25.99 -5.77 -5.61
CA MET A 579 26.08 -5.79 -7.08
C MET A 579 27.53 -5.87 -7.58
N GLY A 580 28.49 -5.49 -6.74
CA GLY A 580 29.92 -5.52 -7.05
C GLY A 580 30.44 -4.28 -7.78
N PHE A 581 29.68 -3.18 -7.75
CA PHE A 581 30.13 -1.90 -8.27
C PHE A 581 31.21 -1.29 -7.36
N ARG A 582 32.29 -0.79 -7.96
CA ARG A 582 33.46 -0.23 -7.25
C ARG A 582 33.55 1.28 -7.29
N GLU A 583 32.67 1.91 -8.06
CA GLU A 583 32.63 3.35 -8.27
C GLU A 583 31.19 3.82 -8.11
N SER A 584 31.00 4.91 -7.37
CA SER A 584 29.75 5.65 -7.25
C SER A 584 30.07 7.07 -6.76
N ASP A 585 29.38 8.07 -7.30
CA ASP A 585 29.53 9.47 -6.89
C ASP A 585 29.29 9.67 -5.38
N LYS A 586 28.51 8.79 -4.75
CA LYS A 586 28.20 8.83 -3.32
C LYS A 586 29.37 8.32 -2.47
N ILE A 587 30.04 7.25 -2.91
CA ILE A 587 31.28 6.73 -2.30
C ILE A 587 32.41 7.77 -2.40
N ASN A 588 32.45 8.53 -3.49
CA ASN A 588 33.41 9.64 -3.66
C ASN A 588 33.22 10.78 -2.64
N GLY A 589 32.17 10.76 -1.81
CA GLY A 589 31.93 11.72 -0.73
C GLY A 589 32.74 11.47 0.56
N TRP A 590 33.23 10.25 0.80
CA TRP A 590 33.95 9.89 2.03
C TRP A 590 35.18 10.78 2.32
N PRO A 591 36.04 11.13 1.33
CA PRO A 591 37.18 12.00 1.57
C PRO A 591 36.78 13.38 2.11
N THR A 592 35.71 13.99 1.58
CA THR A 592 35.21 15.29 2.07
C THR A 592 34.73 15.20 3.51
N ALA A 593 34.01 14.12 3.86
CA ALA A 593 33.56 13.87 5.22
C ALA A 593 34.76 13.80 6.20
N ARG A 594 35.80 13.04 5.84
CA ARG A 594 37.03 12.91 6.65
C ARG A 594 37.75 14.25 6.81
N LYS A 595 37.83 15.05 5.74
CA LYS A 595 38.43 16.39 5.78
C LYS A 595 37.71 17.32 6.76
N HIS A 596 36.38 17.34 6.73
CA HIS A 596 35.59 18.17 7.64
C HIS A 596 35.70 17.70 9.10
N PHE A 597 35.51 16.41 9.38
CA PHE A 597 35.40 15.91 10.75
C PHE A 597 36.72 15.47 11.39
N LEU A 598 37.69 14.95 10.62
CA LEU A 598 38.98 14.48 11.16
C LEU A 598 40.07 15.55 11.07
N GLN A 599 40.01 16.43 10.06
CA GLN A 599 41.06 17.41 9.78
C GLN A 599 40.61 18.86 10.04
N ASP A 600 39.33 19.08 10.39
CA ASP A 600 38.74 20.41 10.62
C ASP A 600 38.91 21.35 9.39
N GLU A 601 39.04 20.75 8.19
CA GLU A 601 39.23 21.48 6.94
C GLU A 601 37.98 22.32 6.66
N GLY A 602 38.18 23.60 6.37
CA GLY A 602 37.09 24.56 6.15
C GLY A 602 36.56 25.23 7.41
N TYR A 603 36.83 24.70 8.62
CA TYR A 603 36.34 25.25 9.90
C TYR A 603 37.46 25.80 10.80
N SER A 604 38.69 25.33 10.61
CA SER A 604 39.87 25.67 11.41
C SER A 604 40.21 27.17 11.52
N THR A 605 39.68 28.00 10.62
CA THR A 605 39.86 29.47 10.66
C THR A 605 38.95 30.18 11.67
N GLY A 606 37.91 29.50 12.16
CA GLY A 606 36.94 30.05 13.12
C GLY A 606 35.99 31.10 12.55
N THR A 607 35.95 31.27 11.23
CA THR A 607 35.10 32.29 10.56
C THR A 607 33.81 31.73 9.97
N LYS A 608 33.54 30.42 10.12
CA LYS A 608 32.35 29.79 9.54
C LYS A 608 31.13 30.02 10.42
N THR A 609 30.02 30.37 9.78
CA THR A 609 28.72 30.57 10.42
C THR A 609 27.69 29.60 9.89
N SER A 610 26.77 29.14 10.75
CA SER A 610 25.73 28.17 10.46
C SER A 610 24.36 28.80 10.42
N ASN A 611 23.67 28.67 9.28
CA ASN A 611 22.30 29.09 9.15
C ASN A 611 21.37 28.33 10.11
N SER A 612 21.64 27.05 10.34
CA SER A 612 20.87 26.19 11.24
C SER A 612 20.99 26.64 12.71
N ARG A 613 22.18 27.09 13.15
CA ARG A 613 22.37 27.71 14.48
C ARG A 613 21.60 29.02 14.61
N ARG A 614 21.65 29.87 13.57
CA ARG A 614 20.88 31.13 13.53
C ARG A 614 19.37 30.90 13.65
N LEU A 615 18.85 29.89 12.94
CA LEU A 615 17.44 29.53 12.99
C LEU A 615 17.06 28.96 14.37
N ALA A 616 17.92 28.13 14.97
CA ALA A 616 17.74 27.71 16.36
C ALA A 616 17.69 28.92 17.31
N TYR A 617 18.60 29.89 17.20
CA TYR A 617 18.54 31.12 18.01
C TYR A 617 17.17 31.82 17.92
N ASN A 618 16.59 31.91 16.71
CA ASN A 618 15.27 32.50 16.53
C ASN A 618 14.16 31.68 17.22
N ALA A 619 14.33 30.36 17.33
CA ALA A 619 13.40 29.43 17.95
C ALA A 619 13.53 29.31 19.49
N ARG A 620 14.50 29.98 20.13
CA ARG A 620 14.80 29.83 21.57
C ARG A 620 13.61 29.90 22.54
N HIS A 621 12.62 30.75 22.26
CA HIS A 621 11.43 30.88 23.09
C HIS A 621 10.54 29.63 23.06
N LYS A 622 10.66 28.76 22.05
CA LYS A 622 10.00 27.44 22.04
C LYS A 622 10.52 26.52 23.15
N TYR A 623 11.72 26.79 23.66
CA TYR A 623 12.42 25.99 24.66
C TYR A 623 12.51 26.67 26.03
N SER A 624 11.67 27.68 26.30
CA SER A 624 11.67 28.43 27.56
C SER A 624 11.21 27.62 28.79
N HIS A 625 10.66 26.42 28.58
CA HIS A 625 10.29 25.50 29.66
C HIS A 625 11.53 24.98 30.41
N SER A 626 12.68 24.87 29.74
CA SER A 626 13.95 24.51 30.36
C SER A 626 14.94 25.66 30.23
N LYS A 627 15.42 26.17 31.37
CA LYS A 627 16.41 27.26 31.39
C LYS A 627 17.68 26.90 30.63
N ASP A 628 18.12 25.65 30.74
CA ASP A 628 19.31 25.12 30.10
C ASP A 628 19.16 25.04 28.57
N LEU A 629 18.01 24.55 28.07
CA LEU A 629 17.74 24.54 26.63
C LEU A 629 17.59 25.96 26.09
N PHE A 630 16.88 26.84 26.78
CA PHE A 630 16.79 28.25 26.38
C PHE A 630 18.16 28.89 26.24
N ASN A 631 19.04 28.69 27.23
CA ASN A 631 20.41 29.24 27.20
C ASN A 631 21.25 28.63 26.08
N LEU A 632 21.10 27.33 25.80
CA LEU A 632 21.77 26.69 24.66
C LEU A 632 21.38 27.35 23.33
N PHE A 633 20.08 27.62 23.13
CA PHE A 633 19.58 28.25 21.92
C PHE A 633 19.98 29.74 21.86
N GLU A 634 19.93 30.48 22.97
CA GLU A 634 20.41 31.86 23.04
C GLU A 634 21.91 31.96 22.70
N ALA A 635 22.71 30.97 23.11
CA ALA A 635 24.14 30.92 22.81
C ALA A 635 24.45 30.80 21.29
N MET A 636 23.49 30.42 20.46
CA MET A 636 23.67 30.31 19.00
C MET A 636 23.56 31.66 18.26
N LYS A 637 23.46 32.77 19.00
CA LYS A 637 23.27 34.14 18.46
C LYS A 637 24.32 34.56 17.43
N ASP A 638 25.58 34.19 17.66
CA ASP A 638 26.68 34.50 16.72
C ASP A 638 26.72 33.55 15.51
N SER A 639 26.01 32.42 15.62
CA SER A 639 25.94 31.34 14.63
C SER A 639 27.29 30.70 14.30
N VAL A 640 28.34 30.94 15.07
CA VAL A 640 29.71 30.53 14.72
C VAL A 640 29.91 29.04 14.94
N ILE A 641 30.54 28.36 13.98
CA ILE A 641 31.11 27.03 14.13
C ILE A 641 32.57 27.20 14.58
N LYS A 642 32.90 26.68 15.76
CA LYS A 642 34.24 26.82 16.33
C LYS A 642 35.22 25.83 15.71
N PRO A 643 36.51 26.19 15.56
CA PRO A 643 37.55 25.21 15.27
C PRO A 643 37.55 24.10 16.32
N ILE A 644 37.68 22.85 15.91
CA ILE A 644 37.71 21.70 16.85
C ILE A 644 38.91 21.82 17.82
N ALA A 645 40.01 22.42 17.38
CA ALA A 645 41.18 22.69 18.20
C ALA A 645 40.97 23.79 19.26
N GLU A 646 40.00 24.70 19.06
CA GLU A 646 39.61 25.74 20.03
C GLU A 646 38.56 25.17 21.01
N ASP A 647 37.49 24.61 20.46
CA ASP A 647 36.39 24.04 21.23
C ASP A 647 35.65 22.96 20.42
N LYS A 648 36.04 21.70 20.64
CA LYS A 648 35.42 20.53 20.01
C LYS A 648 33.92 20.43 20.27
N THR A 649 33.43 20.94 21.40
CA THR A 649 32.01 20.88 21.77
C THR A 649 31.15 21.78 20.88
N LYS A 650 31.75 22.84 20.34
CA LYS A 650 31.10 23.84 19.47
C LYS A 650 31.50 23.73 18.00
N GLY A 651 32.28 22.71 17.65
CA GLY A 651 32.68 22.38 16.29
C GLY A 651 31.51 22.01 15.38
N VAL A 652 31.81 21.66 14.12
CA VAL A 652 30.79 21.28 13.14
C VAL A 652 30.00 20.06 13.62
N SER A 653 28.67 20.14 13.54
CA SER A 653 27.73 19.06 13.87
C SER A 653 27.37 18.24 12.61
N TYR A 654 26.97 16.99 12.79
CA TYR A 654 26.42 16.16 11.71
C TYR A 654 25.25 16.87 10.99
N ALA A 655 24.47 17.66 11.72
CA ALA A 655 23.30 18.38 11.20
C ALA A 655 23.64 19.69 10.46
N GLU A 656 24.93 19.95 10.19
CA GLU A 656 25.42 21.16 9.53
C GLU A 656 26.20 20.86 8.22
N VAL A 657 26.18 19.60 7.76
CA VAL A 657 26.89 19.11 6.57
C VAL A 657 25.93 18.38 5.60
N GLY A 658 26.44 17.98 4.43
CA GLY A 658 25.67 17.29 3.41
C GLY A 658 25.42 15.80 3.72
N VAL A 659 24.47 15.20 3.00
CA VAL A 659 24.02 13.80 3.15
C VAL A 659 25.19 12.80 3.17
N ASN A 660 26.15 12.95 2.24
CA ASN A 660 27.28 12.02 2.13
C ASN A 660 28.20 12.11 3.35
N GLU A 661 28.41 13.30 3.90
CA GLU A 661 29.23 13.48 5.09
C GLU A 661 28.58 12.87 6.35
N ILE A 662 27.25 12.91 6.45
CA ILE A 662 26.51 12.26 7.54
C ILE A 662 26.51 10.73 7.38
N LEU A 663 26.39 10.23 6.16
CA LEU A 663 26.38 8.79 5.88
C LEU A 663 27.73 8.11 6.16
N CYS A 664 28.83 8.81 5.86
CA CYS A 664 30.21 8.30 5.95
C CYS A 664 30.51 7.56 7.27
N PRO A 665 30.34 8.17 8.46
CA PRO A 665 30.67 7.50 9.71
C PRO A 665 29.82 6.25 9.98
N LEU A 666 28.60 6.16 9.46
CA LEU A 666 27.74 4.99 9.64
C LEU A 666 28.25 3.81 8.77
N ILE A 667 28.64 4.09 7.53
CA ILE A 667 29.23 3.10 6.61
C ILE A 667 30.57 2.61 7.13
N MET A 668 31.46 3.52 7.53
CA MET A 668 32.78 3.18 8.07
C MET A 668 32.68 2.31 9.33
N LEU A 669 31.73 2.62 10.21
CA LEU A 669 31.44 1.82 11.40
C LEU A 669 30.94 0.42 11.04
N HIS A 670 29.99 0.32 10.10
CA HIS A 670 29.48 -0.95 9.61
C HIS A 670 30.60 -1.81 8.99
N ASN A 671 31.33 -1.27 8.01
CA ASN A 671 32.38 -1.99 7.29
C ASN A 671 33.43 -2.51 8.27
N TYR A 672 33.90 -1.67 9.21
CA TYR A 672 34.95 -2.06 10.14
C TYR A 672 34.53 -3.25 10.99
N PHE A 673 33.39 -3.19 11.67
CA PHE A 673 32.98 -4.27 12.57
C PHE A 673 32.56 -5.53 11.83
N THR A 674 31.94 -5.40 10.66
CA THR A 674 31.64 -6.54 9.80
C THR A 674 32.89 -7.32 9.39
N GLU A 675 33.97 -6.63 9.03
CA GLU A 675 35.26 -7.26 8.70
C GLU A 675 36.09 -7.66 9.95
N ASN A 676 35.71 -7.21 11.15
CA ASN A 676 36.43 -7.46 12.40
C ASN A 676 35.58 -8.23 13.42
N GLY A 677 35.03 -9.37 12.98
CA GLY A 677 34.44 -10.37 13.88
C GLY A 677 32.98 -10.14 14.27
N LYS A 678 32.29 -9.18 13.65
CA LYS A 678 30.85 -8.91 13.84
C LYS A 678 30.12 -8.93 12.49
N PRO A 679 30.05 -10.06 11.77
CA PRO A 679 29.51 -10.10 10.41
C PRO A 679 28.08 -9.56 10.29
N ASP A 680 27.27 -9.70 11.35
CA ASP A 680 25.89 -9.23 11.42
C ASP A 680 25.73 -7.87 12.12
N PHE A 681 26.78 -7.04 12.20
CA PHE A 681 26.76 -5.80 12.98
C PHE A 681 25.60 -4.85 12.63
N MET A 682 25.34 -4.65 11.33
CA MET A 682 24.22 -3.84 10.85
C MET A 682 22.84 -4.53 11.08
N PRO A 683 22.66 -5.82 10.71
CA PRO A 683 21.46 -6.58 11.10
C PRO A 683 21.11 -6.47 12.59
N ASP A 684 22.11 -6.59 13.46
CA ASP A 684 21.95 -6.60 14.92
C ASP A 684 21.57 -5.22 15.46
N TRP A 685 22.17 -4.13 14.93
CA TRP A 685 21.74 -2.80 15.37
C TRP A 685 20.31 -2.48 14.94
N TYR A 686 19.84 -3.03 13.81
CA TYR A 686 18.52 -2.71 13.30
C TYR A 686 17.47 -3.39 14.17
N GLU A 687 17.70 -4.65 14.54
CA GLU A 687 16.87 -5.36 15.51
C GLU A 687 16.97 -4.75 16.91
N ALA A 688 18.15 -4.33 17.34
CA ALA A 688 18.31 -3.65 18.63
C ALA A 688 17.46 -2.38 18.72
N LEU A 689 17.45 -1.58 17.65
CA LEU A 689 16.64 -0.35 17.56
C LEU A 689 15.15 -0.66 17.45
N ARG A 690 14.76 -1.73 16.75
CA ARG A 690 13.35 -2.12 16.54
C ARG A 690 12.66 -2.47 17.85
N GLN A 691 13.44 -2.96 18.81
CA GLN A 691 12.98 -3.30 20.14
C GLN A 691 13.03 -2.13 21.14
N SER A 692 13.45 -0.91 20.75
CA SER A 692 13.58 0.24 21.67
C SER A 692 12.26 0.65 22.33
N ASP A 693 11.13 0.43 21.65
CA ASP A 693 9.81 0.75 22.19
C ASP A 693 9.21 -0.37 23.05
N SER A 694 9.86 -1.54 23.10
CA SER A 694 9.38 -2.68 23.88
C SER A 694 9.41 -2.34 25.38
N PRO A 695 8.41 -2.74 26.17
CA PRO A 695 8.41 -2.51 27.63
C PRO A 695 9.65 -3.06 28.34
N GLU A 696 10.20 -4.17 27.82
CA GLU A 696 11.39 -4.85 28.37
C GLU A 696 12.72 -4.29 27.83
N GLY A 697 12.68 -3.34 26.89
CA GLY A 697 13.82 -2.92 26.09
C GLY A 697 14.33 -4.01 25.14
N SER A 698 15.44 -3.72 24.45
CA SER A 698 16.07 -4.67 23.54
C SER A 698 16.82 -5.78 24.25
N LYS A 699 16.83 -6.97 23.65
CA LYS A 699 17.58 -8.15 24.10
C LYS A 699 18.69 -8.55 23.12
N ILE A 700 19.05 -7.68 22.19
CA ILE A 700 20.03 -8.00 21.14
C ILE A 700 21.44 -7.68 21.63
N GLU A 701 21.66 -6.46 22.08
CA GLU A 701 22.95 -5.97 22.54
C GLU A 701 23.20 -6.21 24.05
N LYS A 702 22.18 -6.69 24.77
CA LYS A 702 22.20 -6.94 26.22
C LYS A 702 21.27 -8.09 26.59
N GLN A 703 21.44 -8.66 27.79
CA GLN A 703 20.67 -9.83 28.21
C GLN A 703 19.22 -9.51 28.66
N SER A 704 19.03 -8.42 29.42
CA SER A 704 17.73 -8.07 29.98
C SER A 704 17.67 -6.62 30.46
N GLY A 705 16.44 -6.18 30.77
CA GLY A 705 16.15 -4.87 31.36
C GLY A 705 16.09 -3.76 30.33
N ILE A 706 15.28 -2.74 30.60
CA ILE A 706 15.19 -1.54 29.76
C ILE A 706 16.28 -0.53 30.14
N ASP A 707 16.92 0.05 29.12
CA ASP A 707 17.99 1.04 29.31
C ASP A 707 17.42 2.46 29.41
N LYS A 708 18.08 3.35 30.16
CA LYS A 708 17.71 4.76 30.27
C LYS A 708 17.52 5.43 28.90
N TYR A 709 18.37 5.13 27.93
CA TYR A 709 18.34 5.77 26.62
C TYR A 709 17.25 5.22 25.70
N GLU A 710 16.77 4.00 25.95
CA GLU A 710 15.54 3.48 25.32
C GLU A 710 14.31 4.20 25.88
N ILE A 711 14.27 4.43 27.20
CA ILE A 711 13.22 5.22 27.84
C ILE A 711 13.23 6.66 27.31
N LEU A 712 14.40 7.30 27.20
CA LEU A 712 14.51 8.66 26.65
C LEU A 712 14.02 8.73 25.19
N ALA A 713 14.36 7.75 24.35
CA ALA A 713 13.83 7.66 22.99
C ALA A 713 12.29 7.55 22.99
N ARG A 714 11.71 6.71 23.86
CA ARG A 714 10.24 6.62 24.04
C ARG A 714 9.62 7.93 24.54
N CYS A 715 10.28 8.61 25.49
CA CYS A 715 9.85 9.92 25.97
C CYS A 715 9.74 10.91 24.82
N GLN A 716 10.79 11.00 23.99
CA GLN A 716 10.85 11.93 22.86
C GLN A 716 10.02 11.48 21.65
N ASN A 717 9.53 10.24 21.62
CA ASN A 717 8.68 9.72 20.56
C ASN A 717 7.19 9.78 20.94
N GLY A 718 6.72 10.96 21.31
CA GLY A 718 5.33 11.20 21.72
C GLY A 718 4.98 10.61 23.08
N ASN A 719 5.94 10.52 24.02
CA ASN A 719 5.74 9.89 25.33
C ASN A 719 5.21 8.45 25.22
N LEU A 720 5.72 7.69 24.25
CA LEU A 720 5.24 6.34 23.94
C LEU A 720 5.36 5.42 25.16
N ASN A 721 4.30 4.65 25.41
CA ASN A 721 4.20 3.73 26.56
C ASN A 721 4.46 4.42 27.90
N ASN A 722 4.04 5.68 28.09
CA ASN A 722 4.26 6.46 29.32
C ASN A 722 5.75 6.61 29.70
N GLY A 723 6.63 6.77 28.71
CA GLY A 723 8.08 6.88 28.92
C GLY A 723 8.48 7.94 29.95
N LEU A 724 7.83 9.10 29.98
CA LEU A 724 8.15 10.19 30.93
C LEU A 724 7.91 9.77 32.38
N LYS A 725 6.82 9.05 32.65
CA LYS A 725 6.53 8.51 33.98
C LYS A 725 7.62 7.52 34.39
N GLU A 726 7.95 6.59 33.50
CA GLU A 726 8.97 5.57 33.73
C GLU A 726 10.36 6.20 33.97
N LEU A 727 10.72 7.24 33.22
CA LEU A 727 11.97 7.98 33.40
C LEU A 727 12.05 8.64 34.78
N ARG A 728 10.98 9.35 35.19
CA ARG A 728 10.91 10.04 36.49
C ARG A 728 10.98 9.06 37.66
N GLU A 729 10.39 7.88 37.53
CA GLU A 729 10.41 6.84 38.57
C GLU A 729 11.78 6.17 38.68
N LYS A 730 12.40 5.80 37.56
CA LYS A 730 13.66 5.04 37.54
C LYS A 730 14.91 5.91 37.67
N TYR A 731 14.87 7.14 37.15
CA TYR A 731 16.01 8.05 37.06
C TYR A 731 15.67 9.48 37.53
N PRO A 732 15.13 9.67 38.75
CA PRO A 732 14.68 10.98 39.23
C PRO A 732 15.78 12.05 39.29
N ASN A 733 17.05 11.63 39.40
CA ASN A 733 18.20 12.52 39.48
C ASN A 733 18.86 12.79 38.12
N SER A 734 18.34 12.21 37.03
CA SER A 734 18.85 12.47 35.69
C SER A 734 18.60 13.93 35.31
N CYS A 735 19.55 14.57 34.62
CA CYS A 735 19.39 15.92 34.11
C CYS A 735 18.17 16.06 33.18
N TRP A 736 17.79 14.97 32.50
CA TRP A 736 16.57 14.91 31.68
C TRP A 736 15.30 15.15 32.50
N VAL A 737 15.29 14.74 33.77
CA VAL A 737 14.18 14.96 34.72
C VAL A 737 14.35 16.29 35.43
N THR A 738 15.52 16.58 36.02
CA THR A 738 15.72 17.75 36.89
C THR A 738 15.70 19.08 36.12
N GLU A 739 16.04 19.05 34.84
CA GLU A 739 16.05 20.24 33.97
C GLU A 739 14.87 20.28 33.00
N GLU A 740 13.93 19.33 33.13
CA GLU A 740 12.69 19.23 32.34
C GLU A 740 12.94 19.29 30.82
N TYR A 741 13.94 18.56 30.32
CA TYR A 741 14.31 18.58 28.90
C TYR A 741 13.26 17.98 27.96
N ILE A 742 12.40 17.10 28.49
CA ILE A 742 11.26 16.52 27.79
C ILE A 742 10.05 16.66 28.70
N THR A 743 8.96 17.20 28.17
CA THR A 743 7.69 17.40 28.90
C THR A 743 6.52 16.85 28.10
N GLU A 744 5.34 16.71 28.71
CA GLU A 744 4.13 16.25 28.05
C GLU A 744 3.75 17.11 26.83
N ASN A 745 4.16 18.38 26.80
CA ASN A 745 3.93 19.30 25.67
C ASN A 745 5.17 19.46 24.75
N LYS A 746 6.29 18.81 25.08
CA LYS A 746 7.58 18.86 24.38
C LYS A 746 8.22 17.49 24.31
N CYS A 747 7.48 16.56 23.71
CA CYS A 747 7.84 15.16 23.57
C CYS A 747 7.69 14.66 22.13
N ASP A 748 7.54 15.54 21.13
CA ASP A 748 7.44 15.11 19.73
C ASP A 748 8.83 14.72 19.20
N GLN A 749 8.91 13.72 18.31
CA GLN A 749 10.18 13.25 17.75
C GLN A 749 10.98 14.35 17.03
N ASN A 750 10.32 15.43 16.59
CA ASN A 750 10.95 16.57 15.93
C ASN A 750 11.48 17.63 16.90
N ASP A 751 11.07 17.61 18.18
CA ASP A 751 11.48 18.60 19.18
C ASP A 751 12.97 18.47 19.54
N ASN A 752 13.54 17.27 19.54
CA ASN A 752 14.97 17.04 19.78
C ASN A 752 15.46 15.67 19.29
N ALA A 753 16.46 15.63 18.41
CA ALA A 753 17.06 14.38 17.92
C ALA A 753 17.97 13.65 18.93
N VAL A 754 18.47 14.34 19.97
CA VAL A 754 19.52 13.82 20.87
C VAL A 754 19.18 12.49 21.56
N PRO A 755 17.95 12.26 22.08
CA PRO A 755 17.59 10.97 22.68
C PRO A 755 17.80 9.78 21.75
N PHE A 756 17.46 9.92 20.46
CA PHE A 756 17.62 8.85 19.46
C PHE A 756 19.09 8.61 19.12
N ILE A 757 19.89 9.66 19.01
CA ILE A 757 21.33 9.57 18.77
C ILE A 757 22.01 8.83 19.92
N MET A 758 21.74 9.23 21.17
CA MET A 758 22.35 8.59 22.34
C MET A 758 21.93 7.13 22.48
N ASN A 759 20.66 6.80 22.20
CA ASN A 759 20.19 5.41 22.15
C ASN A 759 20.94 4.60 21.08
N PHE A 760 21.10 5.15 19.87
CA PHE A 760 21.88 4.52 18.81
C PHE A 760 23.33 4.28 19.23
N VAL A 761 24.04 5.31 19.69
CA VAL A 761 25.45 5.23 20.12
C VAL A 761 25.62 4.18 21.22
N ARG A 762 24.72 4.14 22.20
CA ARG A 762 24.77 3.18 23.30
C ARG A 762 24.57 1.73 22.82
N LYS A 763 23.64 1.51 21.89
CA LYS A 763 23.38 0.20 21.29
C LYS A 763 24.56 -0.32 20.48
N VAL A 764 25.09 0.50 19.57
CA VAL A 764 26.23 0.08 18.73
C VAL A 764 27.52 -0.08 19.53
N SER A 765 27.66 0.62 20.65
CA SER A 765 28.78 0.41 21.58
C SER A 765 28.73 -0.98 22.23
N ARG A 766 27.55 -1.41 22.70
CA ARG A 766 27.35 -2.76 23.24
C ARG A 766 27.56 -3.85 22.19
N LEU A 767 27.05 -3.66 20.98
CA LEU A 767 27.20 -4.62 19.88
C LEU A 767 28.67 -4.79 19.46
N SER A 768 29.40 -3.68 19.34
CA SER A 768 30.81 -3.67 18.99
C SER A 768 31.69 -4.22 20.13
N GLY A 769 31.25 -4.06 21.37
CA GLY A 769 32.02 -4.35 22.58
C GLY A 769 32.96 -3.23 22.98
N TYR A 770 32.86 -2.04 22.38
CA TYR A 770 33.69 -0.87 22.68
C TYR A 770 32.84 0.36 23.00
N ASN A 771 33.31 1.23 23.87
CA ASN A 771 32.72 2.54 24.11
C ASN A 771 32.94 3.44 22.88
N LEU A 772 31.95 3.53 21.99
CA LEU A 772 32.04 4.33 20.75
C LEU A 772 31.80 5.82 20.97
N PHE A 773 31.67 6.30 22.21
CA PHE A 773 31.50 7.72 22.51
C PHE A 773 32.55 8.61 21.81
N PRO A 774 33.88 8.33 21.87
CA PRO A 774 34.86 9.21 21.23
C PRO A 774 34.80 9.16 19.69
N TYR A 775 34.29 8.06 19.10
CA TYR A 775 34.08 7.98 17.65
C TYR A 775 32.95 8.94 17.22
N PHE A 776 31.80 8.88 17.89
CA PHE A 776 30.67 9.77 17.57
C PHE A 776 30.89 11.22 17.98
N GLU A 777 31.71 11.47 19.02
CA GLU A 777 32.20 12.81 19.35
C GLU A 777 33.10 13.34 18.23
N GLN A 778 34.01 12.53 17.68
CA GLN A 778 34.85 12.97 16.55
C GLN A 778 33.99 13.36 15.34
N TRP A 779 33.03 12.51 14.97
CA TRP A 779 32.14 12.69 13.82
C TRP A 779 30.96 13.65 14.04
N GLY A 780 30.97 14.45 15.10
CA GLY A 780 30.05 15.59 15.25
C GLY A 780 28.62 15.25 15.67
N TYR A 781 28.35 14.05 16.16
CA TYR A 781 27.03 13.68 16.68
C TYR A 781 26.79 14.16 18.12
N LEU A 782 27.86 14.45 18.85
CA LEU A 782 27.83 14.84 20.26
C LEU A 782 28.33 16.28 20.46
N ARG A 783 27.83 17.25 19.68
CA ARG A 783 28.17 18.68 19.80
C ARG A 783 27.19 19.39 20.74
N GLN A 784 27.69 20.19 21.67
CA GLN A 784 26.87 20.92 22.64
C GLN A 784 26.30 22.20 22.01
N VAL A 785 25.48 22.06 20.96
CA VAL A 785 24.90 23.14 20.15
C VAL A 785 23.41 22.92 19.95
N ALA A 786 22.72 23.98 19.52
CA ALA A 786 21.34 23.89 19.03
C ALA A 786 21.31 24.22 17.53
N VAL A 787 20.61 23.39 16.75
CA VAL A 787 20.41 23.61 15.32
C VAL A 787 18.96 23.31 14.93
N GLU A 788 18.40 24.17 14.08
CA GLU A 788 17.14 23.90 13.38
C GLU A 788 17.46 23.20 12.06
N ILE A 789 16.73 22.13 11.78
CA ILE A 789 16.95 21.24 10.65
C ILE A 789 15.69 21.28 9.76
N GLY A 790 15.87 21.65 8.50
CA GLY A 790 14.83 21.58 7.48
C GLY A 790 14.87 20.22 6.79
N ASP A 791 13.99 19.31 7.21
CA ASP A 791 14.01 17.90 6.80
C ASP A 791 12.58 17.37 6.79
N TYR A 792 11.85 17.60 5.69
CA TYR A 792 10.41 17.33 5.55
C TYR A 792 9.55 17.99 6.65
N GLY A 793 10.02 19.13 7.16
CA GLY A 793 9.44 19.84 8.30
C GLY A 793 10.52 20.56 9.09
N THR A 794 10.10 21.35 10.07
CA THR A 794 11.00 22.01 11.02
C THR A 794 11.29 21.08 12.19
N LYS A 795 12.54 20.63 12.30
CA LYS A 795 13.01 19.73 13.36
C LYS A 795 14.20 20.33 14.09
N TYR A 796 14.60 19.74 15.22
CA TYR A 796 15.72 20.26 16.01
C TYR A 796 16.70 19.19 16.50
N TYR A 797 17.94 19.62 16.68
CA TYR A 797 18.95 18.95 17.50
C TYR A 797 19.39 19.93 18.58
N ALA A 798 19.37 19.51 19.84
CA ALA A 798 19.75 20.34 20.97
C ALA A 798 20.40 19.50 22.07
N MET A 799 21.72 19.60 22.18
CA MET A 799 22.49 18.92 23.23
C MET A 799 23.05 19.93 24.22
N THR A 800 22.63 19.84 25.49
CA THR A 800 23.21 20.64 26.57
C THR A 800 24.50 19.99 27.08
N GLN A 801 25.30 20.75 27.82
CA GLN A 801 26.49 20.20 28.49
C GLN A 801 26.12 19.10 29.49
N LYS A 802 25.04 19.27 30.26
CA LYS A 802 24.59 18.26 31.23
C LYS A 802 24.16 16.95 30.57
N MET A 803 23.47 17.02 29.42
CA MET A 803 23.14 15.82 28.63
C MET A 803 24.41 15.08 28.21
N TYR A 804 25.40 15.82 27.69
CA TYR A 804 26.69 15.27 27.25
C TYR A 804 27.45 14.63 28.41
N ASP A 805 27.56 15.32 29.54
CA ASP A 805 28.30 14.85 30.72
C ASP A 805 27.65 13.61 31.33
N GLU A 806 26.31 13.60 31.47
CA GLU A 806 25.57 12.44 31.96
C GLU A 806 25.75 11.24 31.02
N PHE A 807 25.63 11.45 29.70
CA PHE A 807 25.82 10.37 28.73
C PHE A 807 27.24 9.82 28.75
N LYS A 808 28.24 10.69 28.83
CA LYS A 808 29.63 10.26 28.96
C LYS A 808 29.82 9.41 30.22
N ALA A 809 29.32 9.88 31.36
CA ALA A 809 29.43 9.16 32.62
C ALA A 809 28.77 7.77 32.54
N ASP A 810 27.58 7.68 31.94
CA ASP A 810 26.89 6.40 31.78
C ASP A 810 27.61 5.45 30.80
N MET A 811 28.31 5.98 29.79
CA MET A 811 29.12 5.19 28.86
C MET A 811 30.41 4.69 29.54
N ASP A 812 31.05 5.53 30.34
CA ASP A 812 32.21 5.17 31.16
C ASP A 812 31.83 4.13 32.23
N GLU A 813 30.62 4.19 32.77
CA GLU A 813 30.11 3.18 33.70
C GLU A 813 29.97 1.79 33.06
N LEU A 814 29.56 1.70 31.78
CA LEU A 814 29.56 0.42 31.04
C LEU A 814 30.98 -0.18 30.96
N VAL A 815 32.00 0.67 30.77
CA VAL A 815 33.41 0.24 30.79
C VAL A 815 33.82 -0.24 32.16
N LYS A 816 33.52 0.56 33.20
CA LYS A 816 33.85 0.23 34.59
C LYS A 816 33.21 -1.09 35.05
N ASN A 817 31.99 -1.37 34.59
CA ASN A 817 31.27 -2.60 34.91
C ASN A 817 31.70 -3.79 34.04
N GLY A 818 32.62 -3.60 33.09
CA GLY A 818 33.14 -4.64 32.21
C GLY A 818 32.15 -5.10 31.14
N GLU A 819 31.09 -4.32 30.88
CA GLU A 819 30.09 -4.63 29.86
C GLU A 819 30.63 -4.37 28.46
N ILE A 820 31.41 -3.30 28.30
CA ILE A 820 32.15 -2.96 27.07
C ILE A 820 33.58 -2.54 27.43
N GLN A 821 34.46 -2.48 26.43
CA GLN A 821 35.84 -2.05 26.61
C GLN A 821 35.99 -0.55 26.32
N GLU A 822 36.98 0.08 26.94
CA GLU A 822 37.44 1.39 26.49
C GLU A 822 37.91 1.30 25.04
N MET A 823 37.69 2.35 24.26
CA MET A 823 38.13 2.37 22.88
C MET A 823 39.66 2.53 22.81
N PRO A 824 40.39 1.57 22.20
CA PRO A 824 41.84 1.66 22.10
C PRO A 824 42.31 2.88 21.31
N GLU A 825 43.50 3.37 21.64
CA GLU A 825 44.17 4.42 20.87
C GLU A 825 44.27 4.04 19.38
N GLY A 826 43.96 4.99 18.51
CA GLY A 826 43.97 4.80 17.06
C GLY A 826 42.78 4.03 16.49
N LEU A 827 41.88 3.47 17.31
CA LEU A 827 40.71 2.74 16.77
C LEU A 827 39.72 3.67 16.06
N VAL A 828 39.55 4.92 16.51
CA VAL A 828 38.74 5.93 15.78
C VAL A 828 39.23 6.09 14.35
N GLU A 829 40.54 6.22 14.16
CA GLU A 829 41.15 6.41 12.84
C GLU A 829 41.02 5.15 11.98
N LYS A 830 41.20 3.97 12.58
CA LYS A 830 41.02 2.69 11.87
C LYS A 830 39.59 2.49 11.39
N ILE A 831 38.59 2.79 12.24
CA ILE A 831 37.18 2.72 11.84
C ILE A 831 36.93 3.74 10.72
N SER A 832 37.35 4.99 10.91
CA SER A 832 37.09 6.10 9.98
C SER A 832 37.70 5.91 8.58
N ASN A 833 38.70 5.05 8.45
CA ASN A 833 39.36 4.69 7.19
C ASN A 833 39.11 3.24 6.77
N SER A 834 38.03 2.62 7.28
CA SER A 834 37.65 1.27 6.86
C SER A 834 37.42 1.23 5.34
N PRO A 835 37.94 0.21 4.63
CA PRO A 835 37.67 0.05 3.21
C PRO A 835 36.19 -0.26 2.97
N ASP A 836 35.69 0.11 1.79
CA ASP A 836 34.37 -0.33 1.35
C ASP A 836 34.36 -1.87 1.12
N TRP A 837 33.25 -2.50 1.50
CA TRP A 837 33.12 -3.96 1.52
C TRP A 837 32.44 -4.50 0.24
N PHE A 838 33.22 -4.75 -0.81
CA PHE A 838 32.67 -5.14 -2.12
C PHE A 838 32.48 -6.64 -2.27
N GLN A 839 31.34 -7.05 -2.83
CA GLN A 839 31.18 -8.40 -3.38
C GLN A 839 31.89 -8.48 -4.74
N LEU A 840 32.62 -9.56 -5.02
CA LEU A 840 33.35 -9.69 -6.29
C LEU A 840 32.43 -9.75 -7.52
N ARG A 841 31.28 -10.41 -7.39
CA ARG A 841 30.22 -10.54 -8.41
C ARG A 841 28.87 -10.69 -7.74
N PRO A 842 27.77 -10.19 -8.32
CA PRO A 842 26.45 -10.34 -7.73
C PRO A 842 26.03 -11.81 -7.66
N ILE A 843 25.37 -12.19 -6.56
CA ILE A 843 24.71 -13.49 -6.40
C ILE A 843 23.21 -13.23 -6.46
N ILE A 844 22.67 -13.26 -7.68
CA ILE A 844 21.26 -13.04 -7.95
C ILE A 844 20.50 -14.34 -7.66
N ALA A 845 19.39 -14.24 -6.92
CA ALA A 845 18.54 -15.38 -6.62
C ALA A 845 17.96 -15.99 -7.91
N ASN A 846 17.72 -17.31 -7.94
CA ASN A 846 17.08 -17.99 -9.07
C ASN A 846 15.56 -18.07 -8.92
#